data_AF-A0A0L6X277-F1
#
_entry.id   AF-A0A0L6X277-F1
#
_cell.length_a   1.000
_cell.length_b   1.000
_cell.length_c   1.000
_cell.angle_alpha   90.00
_cell.angle_beta   90.00
_cell.angle_gamma   90.00
#
_symmetry.space_group_name_H-M   'P 1'
#
loop_
_entity.id
_entity.type
_entity.pdbx_description
1 polymer ?
#
loop_
_entity_poly.entity_id
_entity_poly.type
_entity_poly.pdbx_seq_one_letter_code
_entity_poly.pdbx_strand_id
1 'polypeptide(L)'
;HGVTFSAEGTWIELATNIRRIQNHDASALSFEENYRFAYNMVLHKEGKMLYEGVRKLVAENLDQLANEKIIPVFPTGSNNDPMHRSQESDVFLKALRSVWDDHDGNMVKLGQILKYMDRVHTKTEKVPEIAEAGRHLFLRHIIRPPIQQHICTAILNQVRFERDGSSINRSPVKGCVEVFLRLKLDDDSTTVYQRDLEPAFLKESEAFYKAEGQKLLETCDAPEFLRRVEERFNSEDLRTHHYLASQTASPLRQVLKDNLLTPHLSSVISLPNSGLENMIDTQKLDDLARLYRLFTDVPTGLPTIKRAIKGSIARRGTEINRTSLGLDGGDVDPAAEEEDKKGKGKARSTGKTVTHKLELALKWVQDVLDLRDRFVTIWEHAFGKDRDVEGALNEAFQALVDSNENSPEYISLFIDENLKKGLKGKTDAEVEIILDKTITVFRFLTDKDVFERYYKGHLAKRLLHARSVSDDAERGMLAKLKVECGFQFTQKLEGMFHDMKISVETMEAYKTHLAKTTAPEIDLSVIVMTSTFWPIPQTVPPCSFTPDMVKTCKSFEQFYLSRHSGRRLTWLPSQGSADVRVAFDASKIELNVSTYALVILLQFQGLAFDAFLTYSELRDATNIVESELQRNLQSLACAKYKILKKHPPGRDIEKDDIFSFNAGFTSNLRKIKVGTVVSRVESGEERKETRDRIDEERRHQTDACIVRIMKNRKHMAHNDLINEVTRQLSGRFHPDPLSIKKRIEGLIEREYLERCENRKFYNYCVCPKDFGGVFITHFVQA
;
A
#
# COMPACT_ATOMS: atom_id res chain seq x y z
N HIS A 1 -63.15 -61.92 -51.10
CA HIS A 1 -64.19 -61.19 -50.35
C HIS A 1 -63.53 -60.43 -49.22
N GLY A 2 -63.24 -59.13 -49.45
CA GLY A 2 -62.48 -58.29 -48.54
C GLY A 2 -63.35 -57.82 -47.37
N VAL A 3 -62.83 -57.93 -46.16
CA VAL A 3 -63.43 -57.34 -44.97
C VAL A 3 -63.49 -55.83 -45.20
N THR A 4 -64.70 -55.27 -45.21
CA THR A 4 -64.93 -53.82 -45.30
C THR A 4 -64.35 -53.17 -44.05
N PHE A 5 -63.29 -52.36 -44.21
CA PHE A 5 -62.73 -51.55 -43.13
C PHE A 5 -63.81 -50.62 -42.56
N SER A 6 -64.07 -50.70 -41.26
CA SER A 6 -64.95 -49.78 -40.53
C SER A 6 -64.10 -48.90 -39.61
N ALA A 7 -64.10 -47.59 -39.89
CA ALA A 7 -63.32 -46.61 -39.12
C ALA A 7 -63.78 -46.52 -37.65
N GLU A 8 -65.11 -46.49 -37.43
CA GLU A 8 -65.68 -46.43 -36.08
C GLU A 8 -65.41 -47.71 -35.27
N GLY A 9 -65.56 -48.89 -35.89
CA GLY A 9 -65.27 -50.16 -35.23
C GLY A 9 -63.80 -50.29 -34.82
N THR A 10 -62.89 -49.93 -35.74
CA THR A 10 -61.44 -49.95 -35.49
C THR A 10 -61.05 -48.94 -34.40
N TRP A 11 -61.67 -47.75 -34.39
CA TRP A 11 -61.44 -46.75 -33.34
C TRP A 11 -61.93 -47.21 -31.97
N ILE A 12 -63.10 -47.85 -31.87
CA ILE A 12 -63.64 -48.34 -30.59
C ILE A 12 -62.69 -49.37 -29.96
N GLU A 13 -62.21 -50.33 -30.75
CA GLU A 13 -61.23 -51.33 -30.29
C GLU A 13 -59.91 -50.67 -29.86
N LEU A 14 -59.37 -49.76 -30.68
CA LEU A 14 -58.12 -49.06 -30.36
C LEU A 14 -58.28 -48.15 -29.12
N ALA A 15 -59.40 -47.45 -28.97
CA ALA A 15 -59.70 -46.61 -27.81
C ALA A 15 -59.81 -47.44 -26.52
N THR A 16 -60.42 -48.63 -26.59
CA THR A 16 -60.49 -49.57 -25.46
C THR A 16 -59.10 -50.04 -25.05
N ASN A 17 -58.25 -50.36 -26.04
CA ASN A 17 -56.88 -50.78 -25.81
C ASN A 17 -56.01 -49.64 -25.25
N ILE A 18 -56.18 -48.41 -25.73
CA ILE A 18 -55.50 -47.22 -25.19
C ILE A 18 -55.84 -47.00 -23.70
N ARG A 19 -57.13 -47.12 -23.32
CA ARG A 19 -57.55 -47.02 -21.92
C ARG A 19 -56.95 -48.12 -21.05
N ARG A 20 -56.87 -49.35 -21.56
CA ARG A 20 -56.20 -50.46 -20.85
C ARG A 20 -54.70 -50.20 -20.67
N ILE A 21 -54.04 -49.63 -21.68
CA ILE A 21 -52.62 -49.22 -21.59
C ILE A 21 -52.42 -48.15 -20.52
N GLN A 22 -53.28 -47.13 -20.48
CA GLN A 22 -53.25 -46.06 -19.49
C GLN A 22 -53.50 -46.57 -18.06
N ASN A 23 -54.37 -47.59 -17.90
CA ASN A 23 -54.64 -48.25 -16.62
C ASN A 23 -53.62 -49.34 -16.24
N HIS A 24 -52.45 -49.38 -16.88
CA HIS A 24 -51.40 -50.37 -16.67
C HIS A 24 -51.78 -51.85 -16.96
N ASP A 25 -52.88 -52.09 -17.68
CA ASP A 25 -53.37 -53.42 -18.08
C ASP A 25 -53.00 -53.74 -19.55
N ALA A 26 -51.71 -53.55 -19.88
CA ALA A 26 -51.20 -53.69 -21.25
C ALA A 26 -50.66 -55.10 -21.59
N SER A 27 -50.46 -55.97 -20.59
CA SER A 27 -49.80 -57.28 -20.76
C SER A 27 -50.60 -58.27 -21.61
N ALA A 28 -51.93 -58.09 -21.69
CA ALA A 28 -52.83 -58.92 -22.48
C ALA A 28 -53.06 -58.39 -23.91
N LEU A 29 -52.41 -57.29 -24.31
CA LEU A 29 -52.63 -56.64 -25.60
C LEU A 29 -51.49 -56.94 -26.59
N SER A 30 -51.84 -57.24 -27.84
CA SER A 30 -50.84 -57.38 -28.91
C SER A 30 -50.40 -56.00 -29.42
N PHE A 31 -49.10 -55.71 -29.33
CA PHE A 31 -48.53 -54.48 -29.89
C PHE A 31 -48.76 -54.40 -31.40
N GLU A 32 -48.58 -55.51 -32.11
CA GLU A 32 -48.72 -55.56 -33.58
C GLU A 32 -50.16 -55.29 -34.03
N GLU A 33 -51.15 -55.80 -33.30
CA GLU A 33 -52.56 -55.54 -33.60
C GLU A 33 -52.91 -54.07 -33.39
N ASN A 34 -52.48 -53.48 -32.27
CA ASN A 34 -52.71 -52.06 -31.98
C ASN A 34 -52.04 -51.14 -33.01
N TYR A 35 -50.80 -51.47 -33.42
CA TYR A 35 -50.12 -50.75 -34.49
C TYR A 35 -50.86 -50.89 -35.82
N ARG A 36 -51.38 -52.08 -36.17
CA ARG A 36 -52.17 -52.31 -37.39
C ARG A 36 -53.48 -51.53 -37.37
N PHE A 37 -54.18 -51.43 -36.23
CA PHE A 37 -55.38 -50.61 -36.11
C PHE A 37 -55.10 -49.14 -36.41
N ALA A 38 -54.06 -48.57 -35.77
CA ALA A 38 -53.63 -47.21 -36.03
C ALA A 38 -53.16 -47.00 -37.48
N TYR A 39 -52.40 -47.96 -38.03
CA TYR A 39 -51.93 -47.94 -39.42
C TYR A 39 -53.09 -47.91 -40.42
N ASN A 40 -54.07 -48.80 -40.26
CA ASN A 40 -55.23 -48.89 -41.14
C ASN A 40 -56.09 -47.62 -41.10
N MET A 41 -56.29 -47.02 -39.92
CA MET A 41 -57.01 -45.75 -39.79
C MET A 41 -56.33 -44.61 -40.56
N VAL A 42 -55.01 -44.49 -40.48
CA VAL A 42 -54.26 -43.47 -41.24
C VAL A 42 -54.25 -43.78 -42.73
N LEU A 43 -54.11 -45.06 -43.11
CA LEU A 43 -54.12 -45.51 -44.51
C LEU A 43 -55.45 -45.19 -45.22
N HIS A 44 -56.57 -45.33 -44.51
CA HIS A 44 -57.91 -45.04 -45.02
C HIS A 44 -58.35 -43.58 -44.87
N LYS A 45 -57.40 -42.64 -44.68
CA LYS A 45 -57.62 -41.19 -44.55
C LYS A 45 -58.40 -40.73 -43.30
N GLU A 46 -58.54 -41.57 -42.28
CA GLU A 46 -59.20 -41.25 -41.01
C GLU A 46 -58.21 -40.79 -39.91
N GLY A 47 -57.09 -40.17 -40.33
CA GLY A 47 -56.03 -39.72 -39.42
C GLY A 47 -56.49 -38.63 -38.44
N LYS A 48 -57.40 -37.74 -38.87
CA LYS A 48 -57.93 -36.66 -38.02
C LYS A 48 -58.76 -37.22 -36.86
N MET A 49 -59.64 -38.18 -37.14
CA MET A 49 -60.44 -38.86 -36.13
C MET A 49 -59.55 -39.58 -35.11
N LEU A 50 -58.51 -40.27 -35.58
CA LEU A 50 -57.53 -40.93 -34.72
C LEU A 50 -56.79 -39.92 -33.83
N TYR A 51 -56.26 -38.85 -34.41
CA TYR A 51 -55.47 -37.85 -33.67
C TYR A 51 -56.30 -37.12 -32.59
N GLU A 52 -57.50 -36.63 -32.96
CA GLU A 52 -58.40 -35.95 -32.02
C GLU A 52 -58.94 -36.91 -30.95
N GLY A 53 -59.26 -38.14 -31.34
CA GLY A 53 -59.71 -39.20 -30.43
C GLY A 53 -58.66 -39.56 -29.39
N VAL A 54 -57.39 -39.75 -29.80
CA VAL A 54 -56.28 -40.04 -28.88
C VAL A 54 -56.06 -38.87 -27.93
N ARG A 55 -56.07 -37.63 -28.44
CA ARG A 55 -55.93 -36.44 -27.58
C ARG A 55 -57.03 -36.35 -26.52
N LYS A 56 -58.27 -36.70 -26.87
CA LYS A 56 -59.39 -36.74 -25.93
C LYS A 56 -59.18 -37.78 -24.84
N LEU A 57 -58.78 -39.00 -25.20
CA LEU A 57 -58.51 -40.07 -24.23
C LEU A 57 -57.34 -39.72 -23.29
N VAL A 58 -56.29 -39.09 -23.80
CA VAL A 58 -55.16 -38.61 -22.99
C VAL A 58 -55.61 -37.53 -22.01
N ALA A 59 -56.45 -36.59 -22.45
CA ALA A 59 -57.02 -35.55 -21.58
C ALA A 59 -57.91 -36.15 -20.47
N GLU A 60 -58.81 -37.08 -20.81
CA GLU A 60 -59.68 -37.78 -19.84
C GLU A 60 -58.84 -38.49 -18.76
N ASN A 61 -57.76 -39.18 -19.16
CA ASN A 61 -56.87 -39.86 -18.22
C ASN A 61 -56.11 -38.89 -17.30
N LEU A 62 -55.65 -37.75 -17.83
CA LEU A 62 -54.99 -36.72 -17.03
C LEU A 62 -55.94 -36.13 -15.98
N ASP A 63 -57.18 -35.82 -16.37
CA ASP A 63 -58.19 -35.31 -15.45
C ASP A 63 -58.52 -36.34 -14.35
N GLN A 64 -58.58 -37.63 -14.70
CA GLN A 64 -58.75 -38.71 -13.71
C GLN A 64 -57.57 -38.78 -12.73
N LEU A 65 -56.32 -38.82 -13.23
CA LEU A 65 -55.12 -38.87 -12.41
C LEU A 65 -54.98 -37.65 -11.49
N ALA A 66 -55.38 -36.46 -11.96
CA ALA A 66 -55.40 -35.26 -11.14
C ALA A 66 -56.36 -35.41 -9.93
N ASN A 67 -57.57 -35.89 -10.17
CA ASN A 67 -58.58 -36.10 -9.12
C ASN A 67 -58.16 -37.16 -8.10
N GLU A 68 -57.53 -38.24 -8.55
CA GLU A 68 -57.15 -39.36 -7.68
C GLU A 68 -55.86 -39.11 -6.91
N LYS A 69 -54.85 -38.47 -7.52
CA LYS A 69 -53.49 -38.39 -6.95
C LYS A 69 -53.07 -36.99 -6.51
N ILE A 70 -53.57 -35.92 -7.13
CA ILE A 70 -53.09 -34.55 -6.89
C ILE A 70 -54.01 -33.78 -5.93
N ILE A 71 -55.32 -33.79 -6.19
CA ILE A 71 -56.30 -33.05 -5.38
C ILE A 71 -56.31 -33.47 -3.89
N PRO A 72 -56.21 -34.77 -3.53
CA PRO A 72 -56.27 -35.19 -2.13
C PRO A 72 -55.08 -34.73 -1.28
N VAL A 73 -53.96 -34.41 -1.92
CA VAL A 73 -52.69 -34.02 -1.26
C VAL A 73 -52.40 -32.53 -1.40
N PHE A 74 -53.38 -31.74 -1.81
CA PHE A 74 -53.19 -30.31 -2.00
C PHE A 74 -52.88 -29.62 -0.66
N PRO A 75 -51.85 -28.75 -0.58
CA PRO A 75 -51.46 -28.12 0.67
C PRO A 75 -52.62 -27.32 1.29
N THR A 76 -52.99 -27.63 2.53
CA THR A 76 -54.16 -27.03 3.20
C THR A 76 -53.85 -25.70 3.88
N GLY A 77 -52.57 -25.40 4.11
CA GLY A 77 -52.10 -24.16 4.74
C GLY A 77 -52.62 -23.94 6.17
N SER A 78 -53.20 -24.98 6.79
CA SER A 78 -53.91 -24.86 8.07
C SER A 78 -52.98 -24.81 9.28
N ASN A 79 -51.69 -25.15 9.11
CA ASN A 79 -50.71 -25.21 10.19
C ASN A 79 -49.46 -24.37 9.86
N ASN A 80 -49.08 -23.48 10.79
CA ASN A 80 -47.96 -22.54 10.60
C ASN A 80 -46.58 -23.16 10.90
N ASP A 81 -46.51 -24.41 11.35
CA ASP A 81 -45.22 -25.09 11.59
C ASP A 81 -44.42 -25.29 10.27
N PRO A 82 -43.17 -24.79 10.18
CA PRO A 82 -42.29 -25.01 9.03
C PRO A 82 -42.07 -26.49 8.68
N MET A 83 -41.98 -27.38 9.68
CA MET A 83 -41.76 -28.81 9.44
C MET A 83 -42.97 -29.44 8.74
N HIS A 84 -44.18 -29.12 9.20
CA HIS A 84 -45.41 -29.60 8.59
C HIS A 84 -45.57 -29.09 7.16
N ARG A 85 -45.29 -27.79 6.92
CA ARG A 85 -45.32 -27.20 5.56
C ARG A 85 -44.33 -27.86 4.61
N SER A 86 -43.15 -28.25 5.11
CA SER A 86 -42.19 -29.03 4.34
C SER A 86 -42.74 -30.41 4.00
N GLN A 87 -43.34 -31.13 4.95
CA GLN A 87 -43.94 -32.44 4.69
C GLN A 87 -45.08 -32.38 3.68
N GLU A 88 -46.01 -31.42 3.81
CA GLU A 88 -47.07 -31.19 2.83
C GLU A 88 -46.49 -30.92 1.43
N SER A 89 -45.44 -30.09 1.36
CA SER A 89 -44.77 -29.77 0.09
C SER A 89 -44.09 -31.01 -0.51
N ASP A 90 -43.42 -31.86 0.28
CA ASP A 90 -42.78 -33.10 -0.20
C ASP A 90 -43.80 -34.10 -0.77
N VAL A 91 -44.90 -34.34 -0.04
CA VAL A 91 -45.97 -35.25 -0.48
C VAL A 91 -46.61 -34.74 -1.78
N PHE A 92 -46.88 -33.44 -1.84
CA PHE A 92 -47.47 -32.80 -3.01
C PHE A 92 -46.56 -32.90 -4.26
N LEU A 93 -45.26 -32.63 -4.10
CA LEU A 93 -44.29 -32.75 -5.21
C LEU A 93 -44.13 -34.21 -5.68
N LYS A 94 -44.14 -35.19 -4.75
CA LYS A 94 -44.12 -36.62 -5.10
C LYS A 94 -45.35 -37.03 -5.90
N ALA A 95 -46.53 -36.55 -5.53
CA ALA A 95 -47.76 -36.83 -6.26
C ALA A 95 -47.72 -36.29 -7.69
N LEU A 96 -47.29 -35.04 -7.87
CA LEU A 96 -47.10 -34.46 -9.20
C LEU A 96 -46.10 -35.27 -10.03
N ARG A 97 -44.96 -35.65 -9.43
CA ARG A 97 -43.94 -36.44 -10.13
C ARG A 97 -44.46 -37.81 -10.54
N SER A 98 -45.22 -38.48 -9.66
CA SER A 98 -45.86 -39.77 -9.96
C SER A 98 -46.83 -39.66 -11.14
N VAL A 99 -47.66 -38.62 -11.19
CA VAL A 99 -48.58 -38.37 -12.31
C VAL A 99 -47.82 -38.07 -13.61
N TRP A 100 -46.70 -37.35 -13.54
CA TRP A 100 -45.84 -37.12 -14.70
C TRP A 100 -45.19 -38.40 -15.23
N ASP A 101 -44.58 -39.21 -14.36
CA ASP A 101 -43.86 -40.43 -14.77
C ASP A 101 -44.83 -41.46 -15.40
N ASP A 102 -46.04 -41.56 -14.85
CA ASP A 102 -47.14 -42.37 -15.40
C ASP A 102 -47.54 -41.85 -16.80
N HIS A 103 -47.80 -40.55 -16.92
CA HIS A 103 -48.13 -39.90 -18.20
C HIS A 103 -47.02 -40.07 -19.25
N ASP A 104 -45.77 -39.70 -18.93
CA ASP A 104 -44.62 -39.78 -19.84
C ASP A 104 -44.39 -41.23 -20.30
N GLY A 105 -44.48 -42.20 -19.38
CA GLY A 105 -44.38 -43.62 -19.70
C GLY A 105 -45.49 -44.11 -20.64
N ASN A 106 -46.74 -43.65 -20.44
CA ASN A 106 -47.85 -43.98 -21.32
C ASN A 106 -47.73 -43.30 -22.69
N MET A 107 -47.24 -42.06 -22.75
CA MET A 107 -46.99 -41.35 -24.00
C MET A 107 -45.90 -42.01 -24.85
N VAL A 108 -44.86 -42.60 -24.23
CA VAL A 108 -43.84 -43.39 -24.95
C VAL A 108 -44.48 -44.62 -25.62
N LYS A 109 -45.33 -45.36 -24.90
CA LYS A 109 -46.05 -46.52 -25.47
C LYS A 109 -46.99 -46.11 -26.59
N LEU A 110 -47.73 -45.02 -26.41
CA LEU A 110 -48.64 -44.48 -27.44
C LEU A 110 -47.87 -44.01 -28.67
N GLY A 111 -46.73 -43.35 -28.51
CA GLY A 111 -45.87 -42.96 -29.64
C GLY A 111 -45.35 -44.16 -30.45
N GLN A 112 -45.10 -45.30 -29.80
CA GLN A 112 -44.72 -46.53 -30.51
C GLN A 112 -45.88 -47.12 -31.32
N ILE A 113 -47.09 -47.17 -30.75
CA ILE A 113 -48.31 -47.67 -31.41
C ILE A 113 -48.71 -46.74 -32.56
N LEU A 114 -48.60 -45.43 -32.36
CA LEU A 114 -49.04 -44.39 -33.28
C LEU A 114 -47.93 -43.87 -34.19
N LYS A 115 -46.80 -44.57 -34.28
CA LYS A 115 -45.61 -44.16 -35.05
C LYS A 115 -45.91 -43.85 -36.51
N TYR A 116 -46.86 -44.55 -37.13
CA TYR A 116 -47.27 -44.28 -38.50
C TYR A 116 -48.07 -42.97 -38.62
N MET A 117 -48.89 -42.64 -37.62
CA MET A 117 -49.60 -41.36 -37.54
C MET A 117 -48.62 -40.18 -37.42
N ASP A 118 -47.62 -40.30 -36.55
CA ASP A 118 -46.55 -39.29 -36.41
C ASP A 118 -45.68 -39.13 -37.67
N ARG A 119 -45.56 -40.19 -38.48
CA ARG A 119 -44.77 -40.13 -39.72
C ARG A 119 -45.54 -39.48 -40.87
N VAL A 120 -46.85 -39.67 -40.93
CA VAL A 120 -47.68 -39.34 -42.09
C VAL A 120 -48.63 -38.18 -41.76
N HIS A 121 -49.59 -38.39 -40.86
CA HIS A 121 -50.69 -37.45 -40.63
C HIS A 121 -50.22 -36.15 -39.99
N THR A 122 -49.38 -36.21 -38.94
CA THR A 122 -48.91 -35.02 -38.22
C THR A 122 -48.09 -34.09 -39.12
N LYS A 123 -47.30 -34.65 -40.04
CA LYS A 123 -46.53 -33.89 -41.05
C LYS A 123 -47.41 -33.26 -42.12
N THR A 124 -48.43 -33.99 -42.58
CA THR A 124 -49.36 -33.48 -43.59
C THR A 124 -50.22 -32.34 -43.05
N GLU A 125 -50.77 -32.49 -41.84
CA GLU A 125 -51.66 -31.51 -41.21
C GLU A 125 -50.90 -30.44 -40.39
N LYS A 126 -49.57 -30.55 -40.28
CA LYS A 126 -48.70 -29.67 -39.46
C LYS A 126 -49.16 -29.57 -38.00
N VAL A 127 -49.60 -30.70 -37.43
CA VAL A 127 -49.94 -30.81 -36.01
C VAL A 127 -48.78 -31.44 -35.23
N PRO A 128 -48.65 -31.18 -33.91
CA PRO A 128 -47.59 -31.77 -33.10
C PRO A 128 -47.58 -33.30 -33.13
N GLU A 129 -46.40 -33.90 -32.97
CA GLU A 129 -46.28 -35.35 -32.74
C GLU A 129 -46.97 -35.75 -31.44
N ILE A 130 -47.37 -37.01 -31.30
CA ILE A 130 -48.16 -37.47 -30.16
C ILE A 130 -47.48 -37.22 -28.83
N ALA A 131 -46.17 -37.46 -28.72
CA ALA A 131 -45.42 -37.17 -27.51
C ALA A 131 -45.44 -35.68 -27.15
N GLU A 132 -45.41 -34.79 -28.15
CA GLU A 132 -45.48 -33.35 -27.97
C GLU A 132 -46.90 -32.87 -27.64
N ALA A 133 -47.91 -33.40 -28.33
CA ALA A 133 -49.31 -33.19 -27.98
C ALA A 133 -49.61 -33.63 -26.54
N GLY A 134 -49.02 -34.74 -26.08
CA GLY A 134 -49.10 -35.20 -24.69
C GLY A 134 -48.49 -34.22 -23.69
N ARG A 135 -47.35 -33.58 -24.02
CA ARG A 135 -46.76 -32.52 -23.18
C ARG A 135 -47.66 -31.29 -23.11
N HIS A 136 -48.24 -30.86 -24.24
CA HIS A 136 -49.20 -29.75 -24.28
C HIS A 136 -50.46 -30.05 -23.47
N LEU A 137 -50.98 -31.28 -23.54
CA LEU A 137 -52.13 -31.71 -22.74
C LEU A 137 -51.80 -31.72 -21.25
N PHE A 138 -50.63 -32.23 -20.84
CA PHE A 138 -50.18 -32.17 -19.45
C PHE A 138 -50.06 -30.72 -18.95
N LEU A 139 -49.46 -29.85 -19.78
CA LEU A 139 -49.38 -28.42 -19.47
C LEU A 139 -50.79 -27.84 -19.25
N ARG A 140 -51.73 -28.09 -20.16
CA ARG A 140 -53.08 -27.52 -20.13
C ARG A 140 -53.97 -28.07 -19.01
N HIS A 141 -53.92 -29.38 -18.75
CA HIS A 141 -54.84 -30.06 -17.83
C HIS A 141 -54.27 -30.20 -16.41
N ILE A 142 -52.94 -30.32 -16.28
CA ILE A 142 -52.31 -30.47 -14.97
C ILE A 142 -51.69 -29.15 -14.52
N ILE A 143 -50.80 -28.53 -15.29
CA ILE A 143 -50.01 -27.38 -14.78
C ILE A 143 -50.75 -26.05 -14.82
N ARG A 144 -51.49 -25.75 -15.90
CA ARG A 144 -52.16 -24.46 -16.17
C ARG A 144 -53.38 -24.15 -15.29
N PRO A 145 -54.17 -25.12 -14.79
CA PRO A 145 -55.08 -24.84 -13.68
C PRO A 145 -54.31 -24.21 -12.52
N PRO A 146 -54.94 -23.55 -11.54
CA PRO A 146 -54.25 -22.71 -10.55
C PRO A 146 -53.20 -23.41 -9.65
N ILE A 147 -52.97 -24.71 -9.84
CA ILE A 147 -51.94 -25.50 -9.17
C ILE A 147 -50.50 -25.04 -9.45
N GLN A 148 -50.22 -24.41 -10.60
CA GLN A 148 -48.86 -23.92 -10.93
C GLN A 148 -48.22 -23.12 -9.78
N GLN A 149 -48.99 -22.19 -9.21
CA GLN A 149 -48.52 -21.32 -8.13
C GLN A 149 -48.22 -22.12 -6.86
N HIS A 150 -49.03 -23.15 -6.57
CA HIS A 150 -48.83 -24.02 -5.42
C HIS A 150 -47.59 -24.92 -5.60
N ILE A 151 -47.30 -25.40 -6.81
CA ILE A 151 -46.09 -26.17 -7.11
C ILE A 151 -44.85 -25.30 -6.93
N CYS A 152 -44.84 -24.09 -7.51
CA CYS A 152 -43.75 -23.15 -7.29
C CYS A 152 -43.58 -22.90 -5.79
N THR A 153 -44.66 -22.58 -5.06
CA THR A 153 -44.62 -22.34 -3.61
C THR A 153 -44.09 -23.54 -2.82
N ALA A 154 -44.46 -24.77 -3.20
CA ALA A 154 -43.97 -25.98 -2.55
C ALA A 154 -42.46 -26.19 -2.77
N ILE A 155 -41.96 -25.97 -3.99
CA ILE A 155 -40.52 -26.01 -4.30
C ILE A 155 -39.77 -24.95 -3.49
N LEU A 156 -40.28 -23.73 -3.48
CA LEU A 156 -39.74 -22.59 -2.74
C LEU A 156 -39.68 -22.84 -1.23
N ASN A 157 -40.74 -23.40 -0.64
CA ASN A 157 -40.77 -23.80 0.78
C ASN A 157 -39.69 -24.84 1.11
N GLN A 158 -39.46 -25.82 0.23
CA GLN A 158 -38.39 -26.81 0.40
C GLN A 158 -37.01 -26.16 0.39
N VAL A 159 -36.75 -25.26 -0.57
CA VAL A 159 -35.50 -24.49 -0.63
C VAL A 159 -35.29 -23.69 0.64
N ARG A 160 -36.32 -22.98 1.12
CA ARG A 160 -36.25 -22.17 2.33
C ARG A 160 -35.94 -23.01 3.57
N PHE A 161 -36.63 -24.14 3.73
CA PHE A 161 -36.39 -25.06 4.85
C PHE A 161 -34.95 -25.62 4.82
N GLU A 162 -34.40 -25.88 3.63
CA GLU A 162 -33.00 -26.27 3.47
C GLU A 162 -32.01 -25.13 3.78
N ARG A 163 -32.32 -23.89 3.40
CA ARG A 163 -31.50 -22.70 3.74
C ARG A 163 -31.43 -22.45 5.25
N ASP A 164 -32.49 -22.77 5.97
CA ASP A 164 -32.55 -22.69 7.44
C ASP A 164 -31.72 -23.81 8.13
N GLY A 165 -31.09 -24.70 7.35
CA GLY A 165 -30.17 -25.73 7.84
C GLY A 165 -30.82 -27.11 8.03
N SER A 166 -32.08 -27.27 7.66
CA SER A 166 -32.78 -28.55 7.76
C SER A 166 -32.52 -29.42 6.53
N SER A 167 -32.52 -30.75 6.71
CA SER A 167 -32.42 -31.69 5.58
C SER A 167 -33.76 -31.83 4.86
N ILE A 168 -33.75 -31.81 3.54
CA ILE A 168 -34.93 -32.07 2.70
C ILE A 168 -34.72 -33.30 1.81
N ASN A 169 -35.82 -33.91 1.35
CA ASN A 169 -35.74 -34.85 0.26
C ASN A 169 -35.58 -34.09 -1.06
N ARG A 170 -34.38 -34.11 -1.64
CA ARG A 170 -34.08 -33.38 -2.89
C ARG A 170 -34.69 -34.03 -4.14
N SER A 171 -35.06 -35.31 -4.07
CA SER A 171 -35.53 -36.07 -5.23
C SER A 171 -36.86 -35.56 -5.81
N PRO A 172 -37.91 -35.26 -5.01
CA PRO A 172 -39.16 -34.70 -5.53
C PRO A 172 -38.96 -33.31 -6.13
N VAL A 173 -38.15 -32.46 -5.50
CA VAL A 173 -37.84 -31.12 -6.01
C VAL A 173 -37.17 -31.21 -7.38
N LYS A 174 -36.11 -32.01 -7.50
CA LYS A 174 -35.43 -32.28 -8.77
C LYS A 174 -36.40 -32.83 -9.80
N GLY A 175 -37.22 -33.80 -9.40
CA GLY A 175 -38.21 -34.43 -10.27
C GLY A 175 -39.19 -33.42 -10.87
N CYS A 176 -39.71 -32.48 -10.08
CA CYS A 176 -40.61 -31.43 -10.57
C CYS A 176 -39.89 -30.37 -11.42
N VAL A 177 -38.65 -30.00 -11.08
CA VAL A 177 -37.83 -29.12 -11.91
C VAL A 177 -37.60 -29.71 -13.30
N GLU A 178 -37.29 -31.00 -13.39
CA GLU A 178 -37.16 -31.72 -14.67
C GLU A 178 -38.45 -31.68 -15.49
N VAL A 179 -39.63 -31.81 -14.85
CA VAL A 179 -40.92 -31.66 -15.53
C VAL A 179 -41.05 -30.25 -16.11
N PHE A 180 -40.76 -29.21 -15.33
CA PHE A 180 -40.85 -27.82 -15.77
C PHE A 180 -39.86 -27.48 -16.90
N LEU A 181 -38.72 -28.17 -16.97
CA LEU A 181 -37.76 -28.03 -18.06
C LEU A 181 -38.20 -28.76 -19.34
N ARG A 182 -38.96 -29.86 -19.22
CA ARG A 182 -39.51 -30.60 -20.38
C ARG A 182 -40.78 -29.98 -20.96
N LEU A 183 -41.50 -29.18 -20.19
CA LEU A 183 -42.71 -28.50 -20.62
C LEU A 183 -42.38 -27.14 -21.26
N LYS A 184 -42.70 -27.01 -22.55
CA LYS A 184 -42.57 -25.77 -23.31
C LYS A 184 -43.91 -25.07 -23.49
N LEU A 185 -43.86 -23.76 -23.70
CA LEU A 185 -45.02 -22.94 -24.05
C LEU A 185 -45.29 -23.00 -25.57
N ASP A 186 -46.43 -22.46 -25.99
CA ASP A 186 -46.90 -22.47 -27.39
C ASP A 186 -45.93 -21.77 -28.38
N ASP A 187 -44.90 -21.06 -27.89
CA ASP A 187 -43.85 -20.41 -28.68
C ASP A 187 -42.57 -21.27 -28.87
N ASP A 188 -42.58 -22.52 -28.39
CA ASP A 188 -41.56 -23.58 -28.51
C ASP A 188 -40.12 -23.20 -28.04
N SER A 189 -39.96 -22.01 -27.47
CA SER A 189 -38.67 -21.45 -27.06
C SER A 189 -38.52 -21.31 -25.54
N THR A 190 -39.63 -21.07 -24.83
CA THR A 190 -39.60 -20.84 -23.37
C THR A 190 -40.18 -22.03 -22.62
N THR A 191 -39.45 -22.50 -21.61
CA THR A 191 -39.91 -23.56 -20.69
C THR A 191 -40.76 -22.99 -19.55
N VAL A 192 -41.61 -23.84 -18.95
CA VAL A 192 -42.33 -23.49 -17.71
C VAL A 192 -41.35 -23.09 -16.60
N TYR A 193 -40.18 -23.73 -16.54
CA TYR A 193 -39.11 -23.38 -15.60
C TYR A 193 -38.69 -21.91 -15.74
N GLN A 194 -38.31 -21.49 -16.95
CA GLN A 194 -37.79 -20.14 -17.23
C GLN A 194 -38.83 -19.05 -17.00
N ARG A 195 -40.10 -19.32 -17.31
CA ARG A 195 -41.15 -18.31 -17.18
C ARG A 195 -41.68 -18.19 -15.74
N ASP A 196 -41.80 -19.31 -15.03
CA ASP A 196 -42.57 -19.35 -13.78
C ASP A 196 -41.75 -19.61 -12.53
N LEU A 197 -40.86 -20.61 -12.57
CA LEU A 197 -40.13 -21.04 -11.38
C LEU A 197 -38.88 -20.19 -11.14
N GLU A 198 -38.07 -19.99 -12.18
CA GLU A 198 -36.80 -19.26 -12.06
C GLU A 198 -37.00 -17.80 -11.59
N PRO A 199 -37.92 -16.99 -12.15
CA PRO A 199 -38.15 -15.63 -11.67
C PRO A 199 -38.68 -15.60 -10.23
N ALA A 200 -39.56 -16.54 -9.85
CA ALA A 200 -40.10 -16.63 -8.49
C ALA A 200 -39.01 -17.03 -7.49
N PHE A 201 -38.17 -17.99 -7.85
CA PHE A 201 -37.03 -18.45 -7.06
C PHE A 201 -35.98 -17.35 -6.84
N LEU A 202 -35.61 -16.61 -7.90
CA LEU A 202 -34.65 -15.52 -7.78
C LEU A 202 -35.20 -14.39 -6.89
N LYS A 203 -36.48 -14.03 -7.06
CA LYS A 203 -37.15 -13.02 -6.25
C LYS A 203 -37.23 -13.39 -4.77
N GLU A 204 -37.57 -14.64 -4.44
CA GLU A 204 -37.57 -15.09 -3.05
C GLU A 204 -36.15 -15.16 -2.48
N SER A 205 -35.17 -15.60 -3.28
CA SER A 205 -33.76 -15.64 -2.88
C SER A 205 -33.21 -14.26 -2.57
N GLU A 206 -33.57 -13.26 -3.36
CA GLU A 206 -33.24 -11.86 -3.10
C GLU A 206 -33.82 -11.40 -1.75
N ALA A 207 -35.10 -11.63 -1.52
CA ALA A 207 -35.75 -11.27 -0.25
C ALA A 207 -35.11 -11.99 0.96
N PHE A 208 -34.79 -13.27 0.80
CA PHE A 208 -34.13 -14.08 1.83
C PHE A 208 -32.74 -13.52 2.17
N TYR A 209 -31.89 -13.32 1.17
CA TYR A 209 -30.51 -12.88 1.40
C TYR A 209 -30.41 -11.41 1.83
N LYS A 210 -31.36 -10.57 1.43
CA LYS A 210 -31.47 -9.21 1.96
C LYS A 210 -31.75 -9.21 3.47
N ALA A 211 -32.67 -10.07 3.92
CA ALA A 211 -32.97 -10.20 5.35
C ALA A 211 -31.81 -10.87 6.12
N GLU A 212 -31.19 -11.89 5.54
CA GLU A 212 -30.06 -12.60 6.15
C GLU A 212 -28.82 -11.72 6.27
N GLY A 213 -28.47 -10.94 5.24
CA GLY A 213 -27.33 -10.03 5.27
C GLY A 213 -27.40 -9.03 6.43
N GLN A 214 -28.58 -8.43 6.64
CA GLN A 214 -28.83 -7.53 7.76
C GLN A 214 -28.71 -8.26 9.11
N LYS A 215 -29.33 -9.44 9.24
CA LYS A 215 -29.26 -10.24 10.47
C LYS A 215 -27.82 -10.66 10.80
N LEU A 216 -27.05 -11.08 9.81
CA LEU A 216 -25.65 -11.47 10.00
C LEU A 216 -24.81 -10.28 10.48
N LEU A 217 -25.03 -9.09 9.91
CA LEU A 217 -24.32 -7.88 10.33
C LEU A 217 -24.62 -7.48 11.79
N GLU A 218 -25.84 -7.73 12.27
CA GLU A 218 -26.25 -7.43 13.66
C GLU A 218 -25.78 -8.46 14.67
N THR A 219 -25.60 -9.72 14.26
CA THR A 219 -25.37 -10.85 15.17
C THR A 219 -23.95 -11.39 15.17
N CYS A 220 -23.20 -11.15 14.09
CA CYS A 220 -21.87 -11.73 13.88
C CYS A 220 -20.77 -10.68 13.97
N ASP A 221 -19.56 -11.12 14.30
CA ASP A 221 -18.35 -10.34 14.09
C ASP A 221 -17.89 -10.41 12.62
N ALA A 222 -16.91 -9.59 12.21
CA ALA A 222 -16.50 -9.55 10.80
C ALA A 222 -15.98 -10.90 10.27
N PRO A 223 -15.10 -11.64 10.97
CA PRO A 223 -14.66 -12.97 10.53
C PRO A 223 -15.80 -13.99 10.38
N GLU A 224 -16.73 -14.04 11.33
CA GLU A 224 -17.88 -14.95 11.28
C GLU A 224 -18.82 -14.57 10.12
N PHE A 225 -19.09 -13.28 9.93
CA PHE A 225 -19.88 -12.78 8.79
C PHE A 225 -19.29 -13.29 7.47
N LEU A 226 -17.98 -13.10 7.26
CA LEU A 226 -17.30 -13.53 6.04
C LEU A 226 -17.35 -15.05 5.84
N ARG A 227 -17.23 -15.83 6.92
CA ARG A 227 -17.33 -17.30 6.86
C ARG A 227 -18.74 -17.75 6.46
N ARG A 228 -19.77 -17.20 7.10
CA ARG A 228 -21.18 -17.49 6.78
C ARG A 228 -21.52 -17.12 5.35
N VAL A 229 -21.07 -15.96 4.87
CA VAL A 229 -21.29 -15.55 3.49
C VAL A 229 -20.64 -16.53 2.51
N GLU A 230 -19.39 -16.95 2.74
CA GLU A 230 -18.76 -17.98 1.91
C GLU A 230 -19.55 -19.30 1.93
N GLU A 231 -19.94 -19.78 3.10
CA GLU A 231 -20.74 -21.00 3.24
C GLU A 231 -22.05 -20.91 2.44
N ARG A 232 -22.69 -19.74 2.39
CA ARG A 232 -23.88 -19.50 1.56
C ARG A 232 -23.58 -19.59 0.07
N PHE A 233 -22.48 -19.00 -0.41
CA PHE A 233 -22.05 -19.15 -1.80
C PHE A 233 -21.84 -20.62 -2.17
N ASN A 234 -21.13 -21.38 -1.33
CA ASN A 234 -20.88 -22.81 -1.56
C ASN A 234 -22.18 -23.63 -1.52
N SER A 235 -23.06 -23.32 -0.57
CA SER A 235 -24.35 -24.02 -0.42
C SER A 235 -25.26 -23.80 -1.63
N GLU A 236 -25.30 -22.59 -2.18
CA GLU A 236 -26.12 -22.29 -3.37
C GLU A 236 -25.53 -22.87 -4.65
N ASP A 237 -24.21 -22.92 -4.78
CA ASP A 237 -23.56 -23.59 -5.90
C ASP A 237 -23.91 -25.09 -5.91
N LEU A 238 -23.78 -25.77 -4.77
CA LEU A 238 -24.21 -27.16 -4.60
C LEU A 238 -25.71 -27.33 -4.86
N ARG A 239 -26.55 -26.42 -4.38
CA ARG A 239 -28.00 -26.46 -4.58
C ARG A 239 -28.37 -26.42 -6.06
N THR A 240 -27.75 -25.50 -6.80
CA THR A 240 -28.00 -25.38 -8.23
C THR A 240 -27.55 -26.63 -8.98
N HIS A 241 -26.45 -27.25 -8.58
CA HIS A 241 -25.98 -28.51 -9.15
C HIS A 241 -26.90 -29.70 -8.83
N HIS A 242 -27.49 -29.76 -7.64
CA HIS A 242 -28.26 -30.91 -7.21
C HIS A 242 -29.66 -31.01 -7.84
N TYR A 243 -30.40 -29.92 -7.91
CA TYR A 243 -31.82 -29.99 -8.31
C TYR A 243 -32.38 -28.77 -9.05
N LEU A 244 -31.61 -27.72 -9.31
CA LEU A 244 -32.05 -26.61 -10.18
C LEU A 244 -31.42 -26.74 -11.57
N ALA A 245 -31.82 -25.85 -12.48
CA ALA A 245 -31.25 -25.81 -13.82
C ALA A 245 -29.91 -25.05 -13.81
N SER A 246 -28.95 -25.48 -14.63
CA SER A 246 -27.58 -24.91 -14.63
C SER A 246 -27.53 -23.44 -15.00
N GLN A 247 -28.49 -22.95 -15.80
CA GLN A 247 -28.59 -21.52 -16.15
C GLN A 247 -28.90 -20.63 -14.95
N THR A 248 -29.50 -21.16 -13.88
CA THR A 248 -29.88 -20.41 -12.68
C THR A 248 -28.69 -20.12 -11.76
N ALA A 249 -27.57 -20.85 -11.92
CA ALA A 249 -26.38 -20.68 -11.09
C ALA A 249 -25.79 -19.27 -11.17
N SER A 250 -25.68 -18.70 -12.38
CA SER A 250 -25.09 -17.35 -12.55
C SER A 250 -26.01 -16.24 -12.02
N PRO A 251 -27.32 -16.18 -12.37
CA PRO A 251 -28.24 -15.21 -11.78
C PRO A 251 -28.33 -15.30 -10.26
N LEU A 252 -28.36 -16.52 -9.70
CA LEU A 252 -28.41 -16.72 -8.25
C LEU A 252 -27.14 -16.22 -7.57
N ARG A 253 -25.96 -16.55 -8.11
CA ARG A 253 -24.69 -16.04 -7.59
C ARG A 253 -24.65 -14.50 -7.59
N GLN A 254 -25.24 -13.86 -8.60
CA GLN A 254 -25.35 -12.41 -8.65
C GLN A 254 -26.26 -11.87 -7.53
N VAL A 255 -27.40 -12.52 -7.26
CA VAL A 255 -28.28 -12.17 -6.13
C VAL A 255 -27.53 -12.20 -4.79
N LEU A 256 -26.69 -13.21 -4.56
CA LEU A 256 -25.89 -13.29 -3.33
C LEU A 256 -24.88 -12.13 -3.25
N LYS A 257 -24.21 -11.81 -4.35
CA LYS A 257 -23.26 -10.67 -4.40
C LYS A 257 -23.96 -9.34 -4.08
N ASP A 258 -25.12 -9.11 -4.68
CA ASP A 258 -25.85 -7.84 -4.55
C ASP A 258 -26.52 -7.66 -3.19
N ASN A 259 -26.76 -8.73 -2.43
CA ASN A 259 -27.45 -8.66 -1.13
C ASN A 259 -26.55 -8.98 0.07
N LEU A 260 -25.58 -9.89 -0.04
CA LEU A 260 -24.69 -10.26 1.07
C LEU A 260 -23.37 -9.49 1.08
N LEU A 261 -22.89 -9.03 -0.09
CA LEU A 261 -21.58 -8.36 -0.19
C LEU A 261 -21.72 -6.86 -0.42
N THR A 262 -22.17 -6.45 -1.62
CA THR A 262 -22.20 -5.05 -2.07
C THR A 262 -22.70 -4.03 -1.03
N PRO A 263 -23.85 -4.23 -0.37
CA PRO A 263 -24.37 -3.26 0.61
C PRO A 263 -23.61 -3.25 1.94
N HIS A 264 -22.88 -4.31 2.27
CA HIS A 264 -22.28 -4.52 3.59
C HIS A 264 -20.76 -4.33 3.61
N LEU A 265 -20.11 -4.14 2.46
CA LEU A 265 -18.64 -4.01 2.34
C LEU A 265 -18.03 -3.03 3.34
N SER A 266 -18.55 -1.79 3.37
CA SER A 266 -18.01 -0.74 4.24
C SER A 266 -18.30 -1.04 5.71
N SER A 267 -19.52 -1.50 6.02
CA SER A 267 -19.95 -1.80 7.38
C SER A 267 -19.09 -2.90 8.01
N VAL A 268 -18.84 -3.99 7.28
CA VAL A 268 -18.00 -5.12 7.73
C VAL A 268 -16.55 -4.68 7.97
N ILE A 269 -15.99 -3.86 7.07
CA ILE A 269 -14.65 -3.29 7.24
C ILE A 269 -14.57 -2.43 8.50
N SER A 270 -15.60 -1.62 8.77
CA SER A 270 -15.65 -0.69 9.89
C SER A 270 -16.21 -1.27 11.19
N LEU A 271 -16.50 -2.58 11.24
CA LEU A 271 -17.10 -3.20 12.43
C LEU A 271 -16.20 -2.95 13.66
N PRO A 272 -16.76 -2.43 14.78
CA PRO A 272 -15.99 -2.19 15.98
C PRO A 272 -15.37 -3.49 16.50
N ASN A 273 -14.11 -3.43 16.94
CA ASN A 273 -13.37 -4.54 17.58
C ASN A 273 -13.23 -5.84 16.78
N SER A 274 -13.73 -5.90 15.54
CA SER A 274 -13.67 -7.11 14.70
C SER A 274 -13.39 -6.85 13.23
N GLY A 275 -13.61 -5.62 12.75
CA GLY A 275 -13.38 -5.21 11.37
C GLY A 275 -11.90 -5.20 10.98
N LEU A 276 -11.60 -4.53 9.85
CA LEU A 276 -10.29 -4.59 9.18
C LEU A 276 -9.13 -4.23 10.13
N GLU A 277 -9.30 -3.18 10.94
CA GLU A 277 -8.26 -2.72 11.86
C GLU A 277 -7.86 -3.80 12.88
N ASN A 278 -8.86 -4.44 13.50
CA ASN A 278 -8.61 -5.48 14.48
C ASN A 278 -7.97 -6.72 13.83
N MET A 279 -8.39 -7.08 12.62
CA MET A 279 -7.77 -8.19 11.87
C MET A 279 -6.31 -7.91 11.51
N ILE A 280 -5.96 -6.65 11.19
CA ILE A 280 -4.58 -6.21 10.96
C ILE A 280 -3.76 -6.28 12.27
N ASP A 281 -4.31 -5.82 13.39
CA ASP A 281 -3.62 -5.80 14.68
C ASP A 281 -3.38 -7.19 15.27
N THR A 282 -4.38 -8.07 15.13
CA THR A 282 -4.32 -9.46 15.63
C THR A 282 -3.71 -10.43 14.62
N GLN A 283 -3.22 -9.93 13.47
CA GLN A 283 -2.59 -10.72 12.40
C GLN A 283 -3.43 -11.91 11.92
N LYS A 284 -4.75 -11.72 11.79
CA LYS A 284 -5.68 -12.75 11.29
C LYS A 284 -5.59 -12.88 9.76
N LEU A 285 -4.49 -13.45 9.27
CA LEU A 285 -4.17 -13.52 7.84
C LEU A 285 -5.23 -14.29 7.02
N ASP A 286 -5.75 -15.40 7.55
CA ASP A 286 -6.76 -16.21 6.86
C ASP A 286 -8.10 -15.47 6.68
N ASP A 287 -8.51 -14.70 7.70
CA ASP A 287 -9.73 -13.90 7.65
C ASP A 287 -9.55 -12.69 6.70
N LEU A 288 -8.36 -12.09 6.68
CA LEU A 288 -8.01 -11.05 5.70
C LEU A 288 -8.00 -11.60 4.26
N ALA A 289 -7.51 -12.82 4.05
CA ALA A 289 -7.52 -13.48 2.76
C ALA A 289 -8.95 -13.78 2.28
N ARG A 290 -9.80 -14.20 3.21
CA ARG A 290 -11.23 -14.41 2.98
C ARG A 290 -11.94 -13.11 2.64
N LEU A 291 -11.69 -12.04 3.40
CA LEU A 291 -12.21 -10.70 3.13
C LEU A 291 -11.83 -10.27 1.72
N TYR A 292 -10.55 -10.42 1.36
CA TYR A 292 -10.04 -10.03 0.06
C TYR A 292 -10.74 -10.76 -1.07
N ARG A 293 -10.72 -12.09 -1.06
CA ARG A 293 -11.33 -12.92 -2.12
C ARG A 293 -12.83 -12.64 -2.29
N LEU A 294 -13.58 -12.54 -1.20
CA LEU A 294 -15.01 -12.25 -1.27
C LEU A 294 -15.29 -10.85 -1.82
N PHE A 295 -14.48 -9.86 -1.47
CA PHE A 295 -14.73 -8.48 -1.88
C PHE A 295 -14.23 -8.24 -3.31
N THR A 296 -13.16 -8.89 -3.77
CA THR A 296 -12.72 -8.81 -5.17
C THR A 296 -13.74 -9.42 -6.15
N ASP A 297 -14.63 -10.28 -5.66
CA ASP A 297 -15.73 -10.86 -6.44
C ASP A 297 -16.82 -9.82 -6.81
N VAL A 298 -16.77 -8.60 -6.26
CA VAL A 298 -17.68 -7.49 -6.59
C VAL A 298 -16.94 -6.24 -7.09
N PRO A 299 -17.47 -5.50 -8.08
CA PRO A 299 -16.76 -4.37 -8.71
C PRO A 299 -16.34 -3.25 -7.74
N THR A 300 -17.14 -3.00 -6.69
CA THR A 300 -16.88 -1.95 -5.69
C THR A 300 -15.98 -2.41 -4.54
N GLY A 301 -15.63 -3.69 -4.47
CA GLY A 301 -14.90 -4.26 -3.34
C GLY A 301 -13.43 -3.87 -3.30
N LEU A 302 -12.69 -4.07 -4.40
CA LEU A 302 -11.27 -3.68 -4.47
C LEU A 302 -11.04 -2.18 -4.19
N PRO A 303 -11.80 -1.23 -4.78
CA PRO A 303 -11.71 0.18 -4.41
C PRO A 303 -11.95 0.45 -2.92
N THR A 304 -12.89 -0.28 -2.31
CA THR A 304 -13.22 -0.13 -0.88
C THR A 304 -12.08 -0.64 0.00
N ILE A 305 -11.48 -1.78 -0.34
CA ILE A 305 -10.30 -2.33 0.35
C ILE A 305 -9.11 -1.37 0.25
N LYS A 306 -8.80 -0.87 -0.96
CA LYS A 306 -7.70 0.10 -1.18
C LYS A 306 -7.89 1.34 -0.31
N ARG A 307 -9.10 1.90 -0.27
CA ARG A 307 -9.43 3.06 0.59
C ARG A 307 -9.26 2.74 2.08
N ALA A 308 -9.71 1.57 2.52
CA ALA A 308 -9.62 1.17 3.91
C ALA A 308 -8.17 0.94 4.36
N ILE A 309 -7.34 0.29 3.54
CA ILE A 309 -5.90 0.09 3.79
C ILE A 309 -5.18 1.44 3.86
N LYS A 310 -5.41 2.32 2.89
CA LYS A 310 -4.84 3.68 2.91
C LYS A 310 -5.24 4.43 4.19
N GLY A 311 -6.50 4.34 4.59
CA GLY A 311 -6.99 4.94 5.84
C GLY A 311 -6.33 4.36 7.09
N SER A 312 -6.12 3.05 7.14
CA SER A 312 -5.44 2.38 8.26
C SER A 312 -3.98 2.82 8.38
N ILE A 313 -3.23 2.82 7.26
CA ILE A 313 -1.83 3.29 7.22
C ILE A 313 -1.75 4.76 7.61
N ALA A 314 -2.65 5.60 7.09
CA ALA A 314 -2.67 7.02 7.41
C ALA A 314 -2.87 7.26 8.92
N ARG A 315 -3.85 6.56 9.54
CA ARG A 315 -4.12 6.69 10.99
C ARG A 315 -2.94 6.23 11.84
N ARG A 316 -2.35 5.08 11.50
CA ARG A 316 -1.17 4.55 12.22
C ARG A 316 0.05 5.44 12.00
N GLY A 317 0.21 5.99 10.80
CA GLY A 317 1.24 6.95 10.46
C GLY A 317 1.12 8.27 11.22
N THR A 318 -0.09 8.82 11.34
CA THR A 318 -0.33 10.02 12.15
C THR A 318 0.03 9.79 13.61
N GLU A 319 -0.22 8.59 14.14
CA GLU A 319 0.17 8.24 15.51
C GLU A 319 1.69 8.18 15.67
N ILE A 320 2.38 7.48 14.76
CA ILE A 320 3.86 7.42 14.73
C ILE A 320 4.46 8.84 14.65
N ASN A 321 3.90 9.70 13.80
CA ASN A 321 4.34 11.09 13.66
C ASN A 321 4.09 11.89 14.95
N ARG A 322 2.93 11.72 15.59
CA ARG A 322 2.56 12.38 16.85
C ARG A 322 3.51 12.00 17.99
N THR A 323 3.81 10.70 18.15
CA THR A 323 4.77 10.20 19.14
C THR A 323 6.18 10.78 18.88
N SER A 324 6.61 10.85 17.62
CA SER A 324 7.94 11.37 17.27
C SER A 324 8.11 12.86 17.56
N LEU A 325 7.03 13.64 17.46
CA LEU A 325 7.00 15.07 17.76
C LEU A 325 6.86 15.36 19.27
N GLY A 326 6.68 14.32 20.10
CA GLY A 326 6.50 14.47 21.55
C GLY A 326 5.15 15.07 21.95
N LEU A 327 4.14 14.99 21.07
CA LEU A 327 2.80 15.54 21.27
C LEU A 327 1.86 14.64 22.07
N ASP A 328 2.36 13.53 22.63
CA ASP A 328 1.57 12.58 23.44
C ASP A 328 1.69 12.85 24.97
N GLY A 329 2.00 14.09 25.34
CA GLY A 329 1.68 14.62 26.67
C GLY A 329 0.22 15.05 26.68
N GLY A 330 -0.70 14.13 26.96
CA GLY A 330 -2.12 14.44 27.15
C GLY A 330 -2.35 15.49 28.24
N ASP A 331 -3.43 16.26 28.06
CA ASP A 331 -4.03 17.24 28.98
C ASP A 331 -3.41 17.29 30.38
N VAL A 332 -2.42 18.15 30.55
CA VAL A 332 -2.16 18.78 31.84
C VAL A 332 -2.53 20.25 31.66
N ASP A 333 -3.63 20.59 32.31
CA ASP A 333 -4.15 21.94 32.53
C ASP A 333 -3.01 23.00 32.52
N PRO A 334 -3.03 24.03 31.65
CA PRO A 334 -2.01 25.07 31.63
C PRO A 334 -2.05 25.99 32.87
N ALA A 335 -2.79 25.62 33.92
CA ALA A 335 -3.02 26.39 35.13
C ALA A 335 -2.32 25.86 36.41
N ALA A 336 -1.46 24.83 36.32
CA ALA A 336 -0.83 24.22 37.52
C ALA A 336 0.72 24.28 37.58
N GLU A 337 1.38 25.19 36.86
CA GLU A 337 2.83 25.44 36.99
C GLU A 337 3.20 26.82 37.59
N GLU A 338 2.31 27.42 38.39
CA GLU A 338 2.70 28.48 39.32
C GLU A 338 2.30 28.12 40.75
N GLU A 339 3.10 27.28 41.41
CA GLU A 339 3.39 27.32 42.86
C GLU A 339 4.14 26.05 43.30
N ASP A 340 5.46 25.99 43.01
CA ASP A 340 6.41 25.48 44.01
C ASP A 340 7.86 25.87 43.64
N LYS A 341 8.20 27.15 43.85
CA LYS A 341 9.61 27.59 43.91
C LYS A 341 10.06 27.54 45.35
N LYS A 342 10.61 26.40 45.79
CA LYS A 342 11.69 26.36 46.79
C LYS A 342 12.44 25.02 46.81
N GLY A 343 13.65 25.05 46.22
CA GLY A 343 14.81 24.31 46.71
C GLY A 343 14.88 22.80 46.44
N LYS A 344 15.41 22.41 45.26
CA LYS A 344 16.54 21.46 45.07
C LYS A 344 16.59 20.94 43.62
N GLY A 345 17.65 21.32 42.89
CA GLY A 345 18.35 20.43 41.96
C GLY A 345 17.77 20.13 40.57
N LYS A 346 17.51 21.15 39.73
CA LYS A 346 17.23 20.99 38.28
C LYS A 346 18.55 20.81 37.49
N ALA A 347 19.32 19.76 37.79
CA ALA A 347 20.72 19.60 37.30
C ALA A 347 20.94 18.47 36.26
N ARG A 348 19.88 17.84 35.71
CA ARG A 348 19.99 16.64 34.85
C ARG A 348 19.37 16.73 33.44
N SER A 349 18.79 17.85 33.02
CA SER A 349 17.87 17.91 31.86
C SER A 349 18.53 18.10 30.48
N THR A 350 19.46 19.06 30.29
CA THR A 350 19.89 19.48 28.93
C THR A 350 20.69 18.46 28.12
N GLY A 351 21.43 17.54 28.78
CA GLY A 351 22.15 16.46 28.08
C GLY A 351 21.24 15.26 27.77
N LYS A 352 20.20 15.06 28.58
CA LYS A 352 19.17 14.04 28.35
C LYS A 352 18.26 14.41 27.19
N THR A 353 17.88 15.68 27.05
CA THR A 353 16.99 16.14 25.96
C THR A 353 17.60 15.98 24.57
N VAL A 354 18.91 16.21 24.38
CA VAL A 354 19.58 16.01 23.07
C VAL A 354 19.64 14.53 22.70
N THR A 355 19.93 13.66 23.68
CA THR A 355 19.99 12.21 23.46
C THR A 355 18.59 11.65 23.15
N HIS A 356 17.57 12.15 23.85
CA HIS A 356 16.17 11.78 23.65
C HIS A 356 15.66 12.15 22.24
N LYS A 357 16.02 13.32 21.69
CA LYS A 357 15.64 13.70 20.33
C LYS A 357 16.21 12.78 19.26
N LEU A 358 17.45 12.33 19.42
CA LEU A 358 18.05 11.34 18.52
C LEU A 358 17.34 9.99 18.64
N GLU A 359 17.06 9.53 19.87
CA GLU A 359 16.33 8.28 20.11
C GLU A 359 14.94 8.29 19.48
N LEU A 360 14.21 9.41 19.57
CA LEU A 360 12.91 9.58 18.90
C LEU A 360 13.02 9.53 17.37
N ALA A 361 14.04 10.18 16.78
CA ALA A 361 14.28 10.14 15.34
C ALA A 361 14.56 8.71 14.85
N LEU A 362 15.40 7.96 15.57
CA LEU A 362 15.72 6.58 15.24
C LEU A 362 14.50 5.67 15.41
N LYS A 363 13.74 5.86 16.50
CA LYS A 363 12.51 5.12 16.78
C LYS A 363 11.48 5.36 15.68
N TRP A 364 11.32 6.59 15.21
CA TRP A 364 10.38 6.91 14.12
C TRP A 364 10.67 6.10 12.87
N VAL A 365 11.93 6.05 12.40
CA VAL A 365 12.30 5.27 11.20
C VAL A 365 12.02 3.77 11.42
N GLN A 366 12.32 3.26 12.62
CA GLN A 366 12.05 1.86 12.95
C GLN A 366 10.55 1.55 12.98
N ASP A 367 9.73 2.40 13.62
CA ASP A 367 8.29 2.22 13.70
C ASP A 367 7.64 2.26 12.29
N VAL A 368 8.17 3.09 11.36
CA VAL A 368 7.74 3.12 9.95
C VAL A 368 8.11 1.82 9.21
N LEU A 369 9.32 1.30 9.43
CA LEU A 369 9.75 0.02 8.86
C LEU A 369 8.89 -1.14 9.36
N ASP A 370 8.63 -1.20 10.66
CA ASP A 370 7.85 -2.28 11.27
C ASP A 370 6.38 -2.23 10.81
N LEU A 371 5.82 -1.02 10.66
CA LEU A 371 4.49 -0.83 10.08
C LEU A 371 4.46 -1.33 8.63
N ARG A 372 5.47 -1.01 7.82
CA ARG A 372 5.58 -1.50 6.45
C ARG A 372 5.66 -3.02 6.40
N ASP A 373 6.55 -3.63 7.17
CA ASP A 373 6.75 -5.08 7.19
C ASP A 373 5.43 -5.81 7.55
N ARG A 374 4.62 -5.24 8.45
CA ARG A 374 3.27 -5.75 8.75
C ARG A 374 2.34 -5.74 7.54
N PHE A 375 2.23 -4.61 6.84
CA PHE A 375 1.34 -4.50 5.66
C PHE A 375 1.85 -5.29 4.46
N VAL A 376 3.17 -5.41 4.28
CA VAL A 376 3.77 -6.28 3.25
C VAL A 376 3.44 -7.73 3.53
N THR A 377 3.54 -8.19 4.78
CA THR A 377 3.16 -9.56 5.17
C THR A 377 1.70 -9.86 4.80
N ILE A 378 0.79 -8.93 5.10
CA ILE A 378 -0.63 -9.06 4.74
C ILE A 378 -0.81 -9.10 3.21
N TRP A 379 -0.13 -8.22 2.49
CA TRP A 379 -0.20 -8.17 1.03
C TRP A 379 0.29 -9.47 0.37
N GLU A 380 1.39 -10.05 0.87
CA GLU A 380 1.95 -11.28 0.34
C GLU A 380 1.10 -12.51 0.67
N HIS A 381 0.62 -12.64 1.91
CA HIS A 381 -0.06 -13.84 2.38
C HIS A 381 -1.58 -13.80 2.21
N ALA A 382 -2.22 -12.64 2.37
CA ALA A 382 -3.67 -12.51 2.31
C ALA A 382 -4.18 -11.97 0.98
N PHE A 383 -3.45 -11.05 0.33
CA PHE A 383 -3.92 -10.38 -0.89
C PHE A 383 -3.29 -10.90 -2.19
N GLY A 384 -2.55 -12.01 -2.12
CA GLY A 384 -2.04 -12.71 -3.30
C GLY A 384 -1.06 -11.90 -4.15
N LYS A 385 -0.34 -10.93 -3.55
CA LYS A 385 0.59 -10.02 -4.24
C LYS A 385 -0.09 -9.17 -5.34
N ASP A 386 -1.32 -8.76 -5.10
CA ASP A 386 -2.07 -7.91 -6.01
C ASP A 386 -1.37 -6.56 -6.27
N ARG A 387 -1.19 -6.20 -7.55
CA ARG A 387 -0.44 -5.01 -7.98
C ARG A 387 -1.18 -3.70 -7.69
N ASP A 388 -2.51 -3.72 -7.74
CA ASP A 388 -3.33 -2.54 -7.43
C ASP A 388 -3.28 -2.21 -5.94
N VAL A 389 -3.23 -3.24 -5.09
CA VAL A 389 -3.03 -3.09 -3.65
C VAL A 389 -1.59 -2.64 -3.34
N GLU A 390 -0.58 -3.20 -4.01
CA GLU A 390 0.82 -2.76 -3.88
C GLU A 390 0.97 -1.26 -4.19
N GLY A 391 0.37 -0.77 -5.28
CA GLY A 391 0.34 0.64 -5.60
C GLY A 391 -0.32 1.49 -4.51
N ALA A 392 -1.45 1.05 -3.97
CA ALA A 392 -2.12 1.74 -2.87
C ALA A 392 -1.30 1.78 -1.57
N LEU A 393 -0.57 0.71 -1.25
CA LEU A 393 0.35 0.65 -0.12
C LEU A 393 1.49 1.65 -0.28
N ASN A 394 2.15 1.63 -1.44
CA ASN A 394 3.27 2.54 -1.72
C ASN A 394 2.85 4.01 -1.65
N GLU A 395 1.69 4.36 -2.23
CA GLU A 395 1.13 5.71 -2.12
C GLU A 395 0.82 6.11 -0.67
N ALA A 396 0.32 5.18 0.16
CA ALA A 396 0.02 5.45 1.56
C ALA A 396 1.28 5.66 2.41
N PHE A 397 2.32 4.86 2.19
CA PHE A 397 3.60 5.01 2.89
C PHE A 397 4.35 6.27 2.44
N GLN A 398 4.27 6.64 1.16
CA GLN A 398 4.78 7.93 0.68
C GLN A 398 4.08 9.10 1.40
N ALA A 399 2.74 9.11 1.45
CA ALA A 399 2.00 10.15 2.16
C ALA A 399 2.32 10.21 3.67
N LEU A 400 2.54 9.05 4.31
CA LEU A 400 2.96 8.95 5.70
C LEU A 400 4.32 9.62 5.92
N VAL A 401 5.32 9.29 5.11
CA VAL A 401 6.69 9.82 5.22
C VAL A 401 6.72 11.32 4.93
N ASP A 402 6.00 11.77 3.90
CA ASP A 402 5.93 13.17 3.52
C ASP A 402 5.17 14.05 4.53
N SER A 403 4.24 13.47 5.30
CA SER A 403 3.53 14.21 6.36
C SER A 403 4.41 14.59 7.56
N ASN A 404 5.62 14.05 7.67
CA ASN A 404 6.61 14.44 8.66
C ASN A 404 7.72 15.27 8.00
N GLU A 405 7.74 16.59 8.25
CA GLU A 405 8.75 17.50 7.69
C GLU A 405 10.20 17.15 8.06
N ASN A 406 10.39 16.43 9.17
CA ASN A 406 11.71 16.02 9.66
C ASN A 406 12.15 14.65 9.12
N SER A 407 11.31 13.97 8.33
CA SER A 407 11.64 12.63 7.81
C SER A 407 12.96 12.56 7.03
N PRO A 408 13.38 13.56 6.21
CA PRO A 408 14.69 13.50 5.55
C PRO A 408 15.87 13.49 6.53
N GLU A 409 15.79 14.29 7.60
CA GLU A 409 16.82 14.34 8.65
C GLU A 409 16.84 13.02 9.43
N TYR A 410 15.67 12.50 9.83
CA TYR A 410 15.55 11.27 10.61
C TYR A 410 16.12 10.06 9.88
N ILE A 411 15.79 9.91 8.58
CA ILE A 411 16.35 8.84 7.75
C ILE A 411 17.88 8.99 7.65
N SER A 412 18.38 10.21 7.48
CA SER A 412 19.83 10.47 7.41
C SER A 412 20.55 10.14 8.72
N LEU A 413 19.97 10.50 9.87
CA LEU A 413 20.48 10.16 11.20
C LEU A 413 20.44 8.64 11.45
N PHE A 414 19.39 7.96 10.99
CA PHE A 414 19.27 6.51 11.12
C PHE A 414 20.36 5.78 10.34
N ILE A 415 20.65 6.21 9.11
CA ILE A 415 21.77 5.67 8.33
C ILE A 415 23.11 5.97 9.03
N ASP A 416 23.30 7.20 9.52
CA ASP A 416 24.52 7.64 10.19
C ASP A 416 24.83 6.83 11.46
N GLU A 417 23.84 6.56 12.31
CA GLU A 417 24.05 5.73 13.51
C GLU A 417 24.30 4.25 13.18
N ASN A 418 23.63 3.72 12.15
CA ASN A 418 23.91 2.36 11.66
C ASN A 418 25.35 2.22 11.18
N LEU A 419 25.84 3.14 10.33
CA LEU A 419 27.19 3.13 9.78
C LEU A 419 28.30 3.43 10.80
N LYS A 420 27.97 4.03 11.95
CA LYS A 420 28.92 4.29 13.06
C LYS A 420 29.03 3.17 14.08
N LYS A 421 27.91 2.50 14.39
CA LYS A 421 27.85 1.52 15.48
C LYS A 421 26.91 0.35 15.20
N GLY A 422 25.81 0.58 14.49
CA GLY A 422 24.77 -0.44 14.24
C GLY A 422 25.24 -1.64 13.42
N LEU A 423 26.35 -1.52 12.69
CA LEU A 423 26.98 -2.61 11.93
C LEU A 423 28.08 -3.36 12.70
N LYS A 424 28.42 -2.94 13.92
CA LYS A 424 29.53 -3.55 14.66
C LYS A 424 29.22 -4.99 15.03
N GLY A 425 30.03 -5.93 14.53
CA GLY A 425 29.87 -7.37 14.80
C GLY A 425 28.83 -8.07 13.93
N LYS A 426 28.29 -7.41 12.90
CA LYS A 426 27.39 -8.01 11.90
C LYS A 426 28.19 -8.55 10.72
N THR A 427 27.64 -9.57 10.08
CA THR A 427 28.16 -10.14 8.83
C THR A 427 27.81 -9.24 7.63
N ASP A 428 28.56 -9.36 6.53
CA ASP A 428 28.31 -8.57 5.31
C ASP A 428 26.89 -8.75 4.76
N ALA A 429 26.32 -9.96 4.88
CA ALA A 429 24.95 -10.24 4.47
C ALA A 429 23.91 -9.50 5.34
N GLU A 430 24.12 -9.45 6.67
CA GLU A 430 23.25 -8.71 7.58
C GLU A 430 23.36 -7.20 7.37
N VAL A 431 24.56 -6.70 7.07
CA VAL A 431 24.80 -5.30 6.70
C VAL A 431 23.95 -4.95 5.48
N GLU A 432 24.01 -5.77 4.44
CA GLU A 432 23.27 -5.53 3.19
C GLU A 432 21.74 -5.47 3.41
N ILE A 433 21.18 -6.38 4.22
CA ILE A 433 19.75 -6.38 4.57
C ILE A 433 19.36 -5.07 5.28
N ILE A 434 20.19 -4.56 6.19
CA ILE A 434 19.93 -3.31 6.92
C ILE A 434 19.95 -2.11 5.96
N LEU A 435 20.92 -2.08 5.05
CA LEU A 435 21.01 -1.03 4.04
C LEU A 435 19.78 -1.05 3.12
N ASP A 436 19.32 -2.23 2.69
CA ASP A 436 18.11 -2.39 1.85
C ASP A 436 16.83 -1.94 2.56
N LYS A 437 16.65 -2.31 3.83
CA LYS A 437 15.51 -1.80 4.63
C LYS A 437 15.54 -0.28 4.71
N THR A 438 16.71 0.31 4.93
CA THR A 438 16.84 1.76 5.06
C THR A 438 16.55 2.50 3.74
N ILE A 439 17.03 1.95 2.62
CA ILE A 439 16.73 2.45 1.27
C ILE A 439 15.24 2.36 0.95
N THR A 440 14.54 1.36 1.50
CA THR A 440 13.10 1.22 1.31
C THR A 440 12.32 2.41 1.86
N VAL A 441 12.69 2.95 3.03
CA VAL A 441 12.04 4.17 3.57
C VAL A 441 12.45 5.41 2.75
N PHE A 442 13.72 5.46 2.33
CA PHE A 442 14.22 6.54 1.46
C PHE A 442 13.45 6.63 0.13
N ARG A 443 13.00 5.51 -0.44
CA ARG A 443 12.19 5.51 -1.68
C ARG A 443 10.86 6.25 -1.55
N PHE A 444 10.29 6.28 -0.35
CA PHE A 444 9.05 7.00 -0.05
C PHE A 444 9.25 8.50 0.18
N LEU A 445 10.50 8.98 0.17
CA LEU A 445 10.80 10.39 0.37
C LEU A 445 10.60 11.17 -0.95
N THR A 446 9.75 12.21 -0.92
CA THR A 446 9.60 13.11 -2.06
C THR A 446 10.74 14.13 -2.15
N ASP A 447 11.17 14.69 -1.01
CA ASP A 447 12.19 15.74 -0.90
C ASP A 447 13.61 15.16 -0.70
N LYS A 448 14.12 14.47 -1.73
CA LYS A 448 15.41 13.76 -1.70
C LYS A 448 16.62 14.70 -1.60
N ASP A 449 16.50 15.92 -2.08
CA ASP A 449 17.54 16.96 -1.97
C ASP A 449 17.76 17.43 -0.52
N VAL A 450 16.70 17.51 0.29
CA VAL A 450 16.79 17.78 1.72
C VAL A 450 17.55 16.66 2.41
N PHE A 451 17.24 15.40 2.07
CA PHE A 451 17.99 14.26 2.56
C PHE A 451 19.46 14.32 2.14
N GLU A 452 19.75 14.63 0.86
CA GLU A 452 21.12 14.77 0.34
C GLU A 452 21.93 15.74 1.20
N ARG A 453 21.35 16.89 1.57
CA ARG A 453 21.99 17.90 2.41
C ARG A 453 22.38 17.36 3.79
N TYR A 454 21.46 16.70 4.49
CA TYR A 454 21.71 16.09 5.79
C TYR A 454 22.73 14.95 5.69
N TYR A 455 22.53 14.04 4.73
CA TYR A 455 23.41 12.89 4.51
C TYR A 455 24.84 13.31 4.21
N LYS A 456 25.02 14.31 3.34
CA LYS A 456 26.32 14.91 3.02
C LYS A 456 27.00 15.48 4.27
N GLY A 457 26.25 16.16 5.14
CA GLY A 457 26.76 16.66 6.42
C GLY A 457 27.23 15.55 7.36
N HIS A 458 26.45 14.47 7.48
CA HIS A 458 26.79 13.31 8.30
C HIS A 458 27.99 12.55 7.74
N LEU A 459 28.02 12.29 6.42
CA LEU A 459 29.13 11.64 5.74
C LEU A 459 30.43 12.44 5.93
N ALA A 460 30.40 13.76 5.76
CA ALA A 460 31.58 14.61 5.97
C ALA A 460 32.15 14.45 7.38
N LYS A 461 31.28 14.46 8.40
CA LYS A 461 31.70 14.23 9.79
C LYS A 461 32.28 12.82 9.98
N ARG A 462 31.72 11.78 9.35
CA ARG A 462 32.24 10.41 9.46
C ARG A 462 33.61 10.24 8.81
N LEU A 463 33.80 10.80 7.62
CA LEU A 463 35.07 10.75 6.88
C LEU A 463 36.18 11.54 7.61
N LEU A 464 35.92 12.79 8.00
CA LEU A 464 36.93 13.65 8.62
C LEU A 464 37.36 13.19 10.02
N HIS A 465 36.44 12.54 10.75
CA HIS A 465 36.72 12.08 12.13
C HIS A 465 36.98 10.58 12.22
N ALA A 466 37.12 9.87 11.09
CA ALA A 466 37.32 8.42 11.00
C ALA A 466 36.36 7.62 11.91
N ARG A 467 35.05 7.88 11.78
CA ARG A 467 34.02 7.26 12.63
C ARG A 467 33.22 6.15 11.96
N SER A 468 33.50 5.85 10.69
CA SER A 468 32.83 4.78 9.95
C SER A 468 33.30 3.41 10.44
N VAL A 469 32.38 2.44 10.49
CA VAL A 469 32.71 1.04 10.86
C VAL A 469 33.44 0.32 9.74
N SER A 470 33.04 0.58 8.48
CA SER A 470 33.60 -0.07 7.29
C SER A 470 33.48 0.86 6.08
N ASP A 471 34.58 1.02 5.35
CA ASP A 471 34.61 1.77 4.08
C ASP A 471 33.76 1.08 3.00
N ASP A 472 33.69 -0.26 3.02
CA ASP A 472 32.89 -1.03 2.07
C ASP A 472 31.40 -0.83 2.32
N ALA A 473 30.97 -0.75 3.58
CA ALA A 473 29.58 -0.45 3.93
C ALA A 473 29.17 0.97 3.48
N GLU A 474 30.06 1.95 3.61
CA GLU A 474 29.81 3.32 3.11
C GLU A 474 29.69 3.35 1.58
N ARG A 475 30.57 2.64 0.87
CA ARG A 475 30.50 2.50 -0.60
C ARG A 475 29.25 1.75 -1.05
N GLY A 476 28.85 0.71 -0.32
CA GLY A 476 27.61 -0.04 -0.56
C GLY A 476 26.38 0.85 -0.43
N MET A 477 26.31 1.65 0.63
CA MET A 477 25.21 2.62 0.81
C MET A 477 25.17 3.64 -0.33
N LEU A 478 26.33 4.16 -0.76
CA LEU A 478 26.43 5.10 -1.86
C LEU A 478 25.99 4.48 -3.20
N ALA A 479 26.35 3.22 -3.44
CA ALA A 479 25.91 2.48 -4.62
C ALA A 479 24.38 2.33 -4.66
N LYS A 480 23.74 2.04 -3.52
CA LYS A 480 22.27 1.99 -3.43
C LYS A 480 21.62 3.34 -3.71
N LEU A 481 22.14 4.43 -3.13
CA LEU A 481 21.65 5.79 -3.44
C LEU A 481 21.81 6.14 -4.93
N LYS A 482 22.88 5.67 -5.57
CA LYS A 482 23.12 5.85 -7.01
C LYS A 482 22.09 5.11 -7.87
N VAL A 483 21.67 3.91 -7.46
CA VAL A 483 20.61 3.16 -8.17
C VAL A 483 19.28 3.91 -8.09
N GLU A 484 18.93 4.47 -6.92
CA GLU A 484 17.65 5.15 -6.71
C GLU A 484 17.58 6.55 -7.33
N CYS A 485 18.67 7.30 -7.32
CA CYS A 485 18.68 8.73 -7.71
C CYS A 485 19.59 9.06 -8.91
N GLY A 486 20.36 8.09 -9.39
CA GLY A 486 21.30 8.27 -10.49
C GLY A 486 22.63 8.92 -10.08
N PHE A 487 23.56 8.95 -11.05
CA PHE A 487 24.92 9.43 -10.84
C PHE A 487 25.03 10.91 -10.43
N GLN A 488 24.17 11.77 -10.97
CA GLN A 488 24.20 13.21 -10.65
C GLN A 488 23.92 13.49 -9.16
N PHE A 489 23.17 12.62 -8.49
CA PHE A 489 22.89 12.72 -7.06
C PHE A 489 24.12 12.35 -6.22
N THR A 490 24.82 11.27 -6.59
CA THR A 490 25.95 10.76 -5.81
C THR A 490 27.29 11.41 -6.15
N GLN A 491 27.40 12.14 -7.26
CA GLN A 491 28.66 12.71 -7.76
C GLN A 491 29.48 13.45 -6.68
N LYS A 492 28.84 14.34 -5.91
CA LYS A 492 29.53 15.11 -4.86
C LYS A 492 29.99 14.20 -3.72
N LEU A 493 29.19 13.21 -3.35
CA LEU A 493 29.50 12.24 -2.28
C LEU A 493 30.66 11.32 -2.71
N GLU A 494 30.66 10.83 -3.96
CA GLU A 494 31.77 10.07 -4.55
C GLU A 494 33.06 10.91 -4.59
N GLY A 495 32.93 12.20 -4.92
CA GLY A 495 34.02 13.18 -4.88
C GLY A 495 34.64 13.34 -3.49
N MET A 496 33.84 13.28 -2.42
CA MET A 496 34.37 13.33 -1.04
C MET A 496 35.28 12.13 -0.73
N PHE A 497 34.92 10.91 -1.17
CA PHE A 497 35.81 9.74 -1.03
C PHE A 497 37.10 9.88 -1.84
N HIS A 498 37.00 10.44 -3.04
CA HIS A 498 38.16 10.68 -3.87
C HIS A 498 39.12 11.69 -3.24
N ASP A 499 38.60 12.79 -2.70
CA ASP A 499 39.37 13.80 -1.96
C ASP A 499 40.07 13.18 -0.74
N MET A 500 39.41 12.29 -0.01
CA MET A 500 40.02 11.58 1.13
C MET A 500 41.22 10.73 0.69
N LYS A 501 41.07 9.96 -0.40
CA LYS A 501 42.16 9.14 -0.95
C LYS A 501 43.34 10.00 -1.41
N ILE A 502 43.07 11.03 -2.23
CA ILE A 502 44.11 11.94 -2.73
C ILE A 502 44.81 12.66 -1.58
N SER A 503 44.09 13.02 -0.52
CA SER A 503 44.68 13.69 0.65
C SER A 503 45.72 12.82 1.34
N VAL A 504 45.47 11.51 1.47
CA VAL A 504 46.45 10.56 2.05
C VAL A 504 47.71 10.52 1.19
N GLU A 505 47.57 10.34 -0.12
CA GLU A 505 48.70 10.32 -1.07
C GLU A 505 49.48 11.64 -1.06
N THR A 506 48.76 12.77 -0.97
CA THR A 506 49.35 14.12 -0.89
C THR A 506 50.14 14.30 0.40
N MET A 507 49.63 13.80 1.54
CA MET A 507 50.32 13.88 2.82
C MET A 507 51.55 13.00 2.90
N GLU A 508 51.54 11.80 2.31
CA GLU A 508 52.74 10.96 2.18
C GLU A 508 53.82 11.66 1.38
N ALA A 509 53.44 12.32 0.28
CA ALA A 509 54.37 13.09 -0.53
C ALA A 509 54.89 14.35 0.20
N TYR A 510 54.06 14.99 1.04
CA TYR A 510 54.50 16.10 1.90
C TYR A 510 55.49 15.65 2.95
N LYS A 511 55.24 14.53 3.64
CA LYS A 511 56.18 13.94 4.61
C LYS A 511 57.53 13.60 3.96
N THR A 512 57.51 13.07 2.74
CA THR A 512 58.72 12.80 1.96
C THR A 512 59.47 14.09 1.58
N HIS A 513 58.74 15.18 1.30
CA HIS A 513 59.33 16.50 1.07
C HIS A 513 59.94 17.10 2.34
N LEU A 514 59.28 16.96 3.49
CA LEU A 514 59.80 17.39 4.79
C LEU A 514 61.05 16.63 5.20
N ALA A 515 61.22 15.37 4.81
CA ALA A 515 62.46 14.63 5.05
C ALA A 515 63.68 15.25 4.32
N LYS A 516 63.45 16.10 3.31
CA LYS A 516 64.50 16.76 2.50
C LYS A 516 64.66 18.24 2.85
N THR A 517 63.82 18.78 3.73
CA THR A 517 63.73 20.22 4.05
C THR A 517 63.64 20.39 5.58
N THR A 518 63.72 21.61 6.10
CA THR A 518 63.49 21.86 7.53
C THR A 518 62.04 21.59 7.91
N ALA A 519 61.79 20.60 8.76
CA ALA A 519 60.46 20.29 9.27
C ALA A 519 59.97 21.37 10.26
N PRO A 520 58.69 21.76 10.22
CA PRO A 520 58.09 22.62 11.24
C PRO A 520 58.01 21.92 12.61
N GLU A 521 57.87 22.70 13.68
CA GLU A 521 57.82 22.20 15.06
C GLU A 521 56.53 21.43 15.38
N ILE A 522 55.44 21.74 14.66
CA ILE A 522 54.14 21.10 14.82
C ILE A 522 53.99 20.01 13.75
N ASP A 523 53.69 18.78 14.18
CA ASP A 523 53.31 17.70 13.25
C ASP A 523 51.93 18.00 12.65
N LEU A 524 51.87 18.08 11.32
CA LEU A 524 50.70 18.51 10.58
C LEU A 524 50.19 17.38 9.69
N SER A 525 48.90 17.08 9.81
CA SER A 525 48.15 16.24 8.88
C SER A 525 47.03 17.05 8.24
N VAL A 526 47.03 17.15 6.91
CA VAL A 526 46.07 17.96 6.15
C VAL A 526 45.18 17.07 5.29
N ILE A 527 43.89 17.39 5.29
CA ILE A 527 42.92 16.84 4.34
C ILE A 527 42.54 17.97 3.38
N VAL A 528 42.84 17.78 2.10
CA VAL A 528 42.52 18.74 1.04
C VAL A 528 41.18 18.37 0.44
N MET A 529 40.22 19.31 0.53
CA MET A 529 38.83 19.10 0.12
C MET A 529 38.47 20.01 -1.05
N THR A 530 37.76 19.46 -2.03
CA THR A 530 37.21 20.23 -3.15
C THR A 530 35.98 21.01 -2.67
N SER A 531 36.01 22.34 -2.75
CA SER A 531 35.01 23.20 -2.08
C SER A 531 33.56 22.95 -2.49
N THR A 532 33.32 22.48 -3.72
CA THR A 532 31.98 22.17 -4.24
C THR A 532 31.45 20.81 -3.78
N PHE A 533 32.33 19.90 -3.38
CA PHE A 533 31.96 18.54 -2.95
C PHE A 533 31.66 18.45 -1.47
N TRP A 534 32.17 19.35 -0.65
CA TRP A 534 32.02 19.27 0.82
C TRP A 534 30.99 20.29 1.32
N PRO A 535 30.34 20.05 2.48
CA PRO A 535 29.40 20.98 3.08
C PRO A 535 30.14 22.11 3.81
N ILE A 536 30.85 22.97 3.06
CA ILE A 536 31.63 24.08 3.61
C ILE A 536 30.75 25.34 3.69
N PRO A 537 30.83 26.14 4.77
CA PRO A 537 30.19 27.46 4.83
C PRO A 537 30.66 28.37 3.67
N GLN A 538 29.76 29.19 3.11
CA GLN A 538 30.12 30.16 2.07
C GLN A 538 31.19 31.14 2.54
N THR A 539 31.13 31.53 3.82
CA THR A 539 32.13 32.35 4.50
C THR A 539 32.77 31.56 5.62
N VAL A 540 34.10 31.46 5.60
CA VAL A 540 34.85 30.79 6.66
C VAL A 540 34.94 31.74 7.85
N PRO A 541 34.44 31.37 9.04
CA PRO A 541 34.56 32.21 10.22
C PRO A 541 36.02 32.49 10.55
N PRO A 542 36.36 33.72 10.98
CA PRO A 542 37.73 34.02 11.35
C PRO A 542 38.18 33.20 12.56
N CYS A 543 39.49 33.00 12.65
CA CYS A 543 40.15 32.41 13.81
C CYS A 543 41.62 32.82 13.78
N SER A 544 42.11 33.40 14.87
CA SER A 544 43.49 33.82 15.00
C SER A 544 44.36 32.62 15.39
N PHE A 545 45.15 32.12 14.43
CA PHE A 545 46.16 31.09 14.69
C PHE A 545 47.42 31.68 15.32
N THR A 546 48.10 30.90 16.16
CA THR A 546 49.40 31.30 16.71
C THR A 546 50.47 31.36 15.60
N PRO A 547 51.57 32.12 15.79
CA PRO A 547 52.63 32.23 14.79
C PRO A 547 53.18 30.87 14.30
N ASP A 548 53.32 29.91 15.20
CA ASP A 548 53.84 28.57 14.87
C ASP A 548 52.86 27.75 14.02
N MET A 549 51.56 27.87 14.30
CA MET A 549 50.51 27.26 13.47
C MET A 549 50.52 27.88 12.08
N VAL A 550 50.61 29.22 11.97
CA VAL A 550 50.66 29.92 10.69
C VAL A 550 51.90 29.51 9.88
N LYS A 551 53.07 29.40 10.51
CA LYS A 551 54.31 28.92 9.87
C LYS A 551 54.14 27.51 9.32
N THR A 552 53.53 26.63 10.10
CA THR A 552 53.28 25.23 9.72
C THR A 552 52.29 25.14 8.55
N CYS A 553 51.20 25.92 8.58
CA CYS A 553 50.24 26.00 7.47
C CYS A 553 50.90 26.50 6.18
N LYS A 554 51.71 27.57 6.25
CA LYS A 554 52.43 28.12 5.09
C LYS A 554 53.40 27.14 4.45
N SER A 555 54.08 26.31 5.26
CA SER A 555 54.95 25.24 4.76
C SER A 555 54.18 24.26 3.87
N PHE A 556 53.00 23.83 4.30
CA PHE A 556 52.15 22.96 3.49
C PHE A 556 51.58 23.66 2.26
N GLU A 557 51.13 24.92 2.38
CA GLU A 557 50.62 25.70 1.24
C GLU A 557 51.66 25.85 0.13
N GLN A 558 52.89 26.21 0.48
CA GLN A 558 53.99 26.34 -0.49
C GLN A 558 54.26 25.01 -1.22
N PHE A 559 54.31 23.91 -0.47
CA PHE A 559 54.44 22.57 -1.04
C PHE A 559 53.29 22.26 -2.01
N TYR A 560 52.04 22.48 -1.59
CA TYR A 560 50.88 22.13 -2.40
C TYR A 560 50.78 23.00 -3.67
N LEU A 561 50.99 24.31 -3.56
CA LEU A 561 50.92 25.25 -4.68
C LEU A 561 52.07 25.06 -5.68
N SER A 562 53.23 24.56 -5.24
CA SER A 562 54.33 24.20 -6.15
C SER A 562 53.97 23.08 -7.13
N ARG A 563 53.00 22.24 -6.77
CA ARG A 563 52.53 21.09 -7.58
C ARG A 563 51.19 21.36 -8.26
N HIS A 564 50.40 22.28 -7.72
CA HIS A 564 49.06 22.59 -8.20
C HIS A 564 48.91 24.09 -8.47
N SER A 565 49.31 24.50 -9.67
CA SER A 565 49.16 25.88 -10.15
C SER A 565 47.70 26.28 -10.31
N GLY A 566 47.37 27.53 -9.97
CA GLY A 566 46.03 28.10 -10.16
C GLY A 566 44.99 27.69 -9.10
N ARG A 567 45.40 26.99 -8.03
CA ARG A 567 44.53 26.66 -6.89
C ARG A 567 44.72 27.67 -5.75
N ARG A 568 43.69 27.82 -4.92
CA ARG A 568 43.75 28.58 -3.65
C ARG A 568 43.29 27.68 -2.52
N LEU A 569 44.09 27.61 -1.45
CA LEU A 569 43.75 26.90 -0.23
C LEU A 569 43.07 27.85 0.76
N THR A 570 42.08 27.33 1.48
CA THR A 570 41.41 28.02 2.58
C THR A 570 41.35 27.06 3.77
N TRP A 571 41.94 27.44 4.90
CA TRP A 571 41.93 26.62 6.11
C TRP A 571 40.59 26.69 6.82
N LEU A 572 40.12 25.55 7.35
CA LEU A 572 38.85 25.42 8.06
C LEU A 572 39.09 25.02 9.52
N PRO A 573 39.25 25.98 10.45
CA PRO A 573 39.49 25.69 11.87
C PRO A 573 38.38 24.84 12.50
N SER A 574 37.12 25.04 12.09
CA SER A 574 35.96 24.33 12.65
C SER A 574 35.95 22.82 12.39
N GLN A 575 36.70 22.34 11.39
CA GLN A 575 36.78 20.91 11.04
C GLN A 575 38.07 20.25 11.52
N GLY A 576 38.95 21.00 12.16
CA GLY A 576 40.24 20.49 12.63
C GLY A 576 40.20 19.92 14.04
N SER A 577 41.18 19.07 14.33
CA SER A 577 41.47 18.57 15.66
C SER A 577 42.96 18.59 15.92
N ALA A 578 43.36 18.68 17.18
CA ALA A 578 44.75 18.67 17.58
C ALA A 578 44.97 17.78 18.80
N ASP A 579 46.13 17.12 18.85
CA ASP A 579 46.66 16.47 20.04
C ASP A 579 47.65 17.42 20.72
N VAL A 580 47.35 17.81 21.96
CA VAL A 580 48.20 18.72 22.74
C VAL A 580 48.59 18.06 24.06
N ARG A 581 49.88 18.14 24.40
CA ARG A 581 50.37 17.66 25.69
C ARG A 581 50.34 18.79 26.70
N VAL A 582 49.53 18.62 27.74
CA VAL A 582 49.35 19.61 28.81
C VAL A 582 50.02 19.13 30.08
N ALA A 583 50.79 20.01 30.72
CA ALA A 583 51.41 19.75 32.02
C ALA A 583 50.48 20.26 33.13
N PHE A 584 50.04 19.35 33.99
CA PHE A 584 49.31 19.62 35.23
C PHE A 584 50.24 19.34 36.43
N ASP A 585 49.86 19.78 37.63
CA ASP A 585 50.66 19.62 38.85
C ASP A 585 50.99 18.15 39.13
N ALA A 586 50.01 17.26 38.94
CA ALA A 586 50.13 15.85 39.23
C ALA A 586 50.68 14.99 38.07
N SER A 587 50.50 15.43 36.81
CA SER A 587 50.86 14.62 35.64
C SER A 587 50.86 15.39 34.33
N LYS A 588 51.51 14.83 33.31
CA LYS A 588 51.39 15.27 31.92
C LYS A 588 50.33 14.43 31.22
N ILE A 589 49.32 15.08 30.64
CA ILE A 589 48.19 14.43 29.98
C ILE A 589 48.14 14.89 28.52
N GLU A 590 47.86 13.97 27.61
CA GLU A 590 47.63 14.27 26.19
C GLU A 590 46.13 14.50 25.95
N LEU A 591 45.78 15.65 25.40
CA LEU A 591 44.40 16.03 25.09
C LEU A 591 44.18 16.03 23.58
N ASN A 592 43.18 15.29 23.12
CA ASN A 592 42.62 15.43 21.78
C ASN A 592 41.47 16.44 21.84
N VAL A 593 41.65 17.61 21.21
CA VAL A 593 40.73 18.76 21.25
C VAL A 593 40.38 19.24 19.83
N SER A 594 39.33 20.03 19.68
CA SER A 594 39.09 20.78 18.43
C SER A 594 40.17 21.84 18.23
N THR A 595 40.37 22.31 16.99
CA THR A 595 41.30 23.43 16.74
C THR A 595 40.91 24.69 17.51
N TYR A 596 39.60 24.98 17.63
CA TYR A 596 39.13 26.11 18.44
C TYR A 596 39.51 25.95 19.92
N ALA A 597 39.29 24.76 20.50
CA ALA A 597 39.68 24.50 21.88
C ALA A 597 41.21 24.58 22.06
N LEU A 598 42.02 24.14 21.08
CA LEU A 598 43.46 24.35 21.10
C LEU A 598 43.82 25.85 21.17
N VAL A 599 43.27 26.65 20.26
CA VAL A 599 43.55 28.10 20.18
C VAL A 599 43.16 28.82 21.48
N ILE A 600 42.06 28.40 22.13
CA ILE A 600 41.66 28.89 23.45
C ILE A 600 42.67 28.48 24.53
N LEU A 601 43.08 27.21 24.58
CA LEU A 601 44.05 26.73 25.57
C LEU A 601 45.41 27.42 25.45
N LEU A 602 45.84 27.72 24.22
CA LEU A 602 47.11 28.43 23.96
C LEU A 602 47.10 29.87 24.50
N GLN A 603 45.93 30.50 24.73
CA GLN A 603 45.86 31.82 25.39
C GLN A 603 46.31 31.78 26.85
N PHE A 604 46.26 30.61 27.49
CA PHE A 604 46.75 30.42 28.86
C PHE A 604 48.23 30.04 28.92
N GLN A 605 48.87 29.81 27.76
CA GLN A 605 50.29 29.46 27.71
C GLN A 605 51.16 30.65 28.14
N GLY A 606 52.01 30.44 29.16
CA GLY A 606 52.92 31.47 29.66
C GLY A 606 52.30 32.44 30.68
N LEU A 607 51.02 32.29 31.01
CA LEU A 607 50.39 33.00 32.13
C LEU A 607 50.64 32.28 33.46
N ALA A 608 50.55 33.03 34.57
CA ALA A 608 50.57 32.45 35.92
C ALA A 608 49.34 31.56 36.15
N PHE A 609 49.45 30.54 37.01
CA PHE A 609 48.35 29.58 37.25
C PHE A 609 47.10 30.19 37.88
N ASP A 610 47.24 31.34 38.54
CA ASP A 610 46.19 32.15 39.14
C ASP A 610 45.70 33.29 38.22
N ALA A 611 46.21 33.38 36.99
CA ALA A 611 45.73 34.36 36.02
C ALA A 611 44.32 34.00 35.52
N PHE A 612 43.51 35.05 35.31
CA PHE A 612 42.16 34.95 34.79
C PHE A 612 42.09 35.64 33.42
N LEU A 613 41.34 35.03 32.51
CA LEU A 613 40.95 35.65 31.23
C LEU A 613 39.43 35.75 31.19
N THR A 614 38.92 36.92 30.86
CA THR A 614 37.49 37.18 30.64
C THR A 614 37.02 36.56 29.33
N TYR A 615 35.72 36.32 29.22
CA TYR A 615 35.10 35.90 27.95
C TYR A 615 35.41 36.88 26.80
N SER A 616 35.38 38.19 27.04
CA SER A 616 35.68 39.20 26.01
C SER A 616 37.15 39.13 25.55
N GLU A 617 38.10 38.99 26.47
CA GLU A 617 39.53 38.86 26.12
C GLU A 617 39.78 37.61 25.27
N LEU A 618 39.16 36.48 25.63
CA LEU A 618 39.25 35.25 24.86
C LEU A 618 38.63 35.40 23.47
N ARG A 619 37.48 36.07 23.36
CA ARG A 619 36.83 36.37 22.06
C ARG A 619 37.75 37.21 21.19
N ASP A 620 38.28 38.31 21.73
CA ASP A 620 39.05 39.28 20.97
C ASP A 620 40.42 38.71 20.55
N ALA A 621 41.07 37.93 21.42
CA ALA A 621 42.35 37.28 21.12
C ALA A 621 42.22 36.15 20.09
N THR A 622 41.17 35.33 20.19
CA THR A 622 40.99 34.16 19.31
C THR A 622 40.21 34.46 18.03
N ASN A 623 39.44 35.55 18.03
CA ASN A 623 38.52 35.95 16.96
C ASN A 623 37.51 34.85 16.57
N ILE A 624 37.13 33.99 17.52
CA ILE A 624 36.14 32.91 17.33
C ILE A 624 34.74 33.50 17.50
N VAL A 625 33.80 33.09 16.64
CA VAL A 625 32.38 33.47 16.71
C VAL A 625 31.78 33.06 18.05
N GLU A 626 30.97 33.93 18.66
CA GLU A 626 30.45 33.77 20.03
C GLU A 626 29.81 32.40 20.30
N SER A 627 28.97 31.89 19.38
CA SER A 627 28.30 30.59 19.53
C SER A 627 29.28 29.42 19.59
N GLU A 628 30.33 29.45 18.77
CA GLU A 628 31.39 28.44 18.78
C GLU A 628 32.32 28.60 19.98
N LEU A 629 32.66 29.83 20.37
CA LEU A 629 33.46 30.11 21.56
C LEU A 629 32.79 29.57 22.82
N GLN A 630 31.49 29.87 22.99
CA GLN A 630 30.67 29.37 24.09
C GLN A 630 30.66 27.83 24.15
N ARG A 631 30.44 27.14 23.02
CA ARG A 631 30.44 25.67 22.95
C ARG A 631 31.80 25.06 23.33
N ASN A 632 32.89 25.65 22.85
CA ASN A 632 34.24 25.17 23.14
C ASN A 632 34.63 25.45 24.61
N LEU A 633 34.30 26.62 25.15
CA LEU A 633 34.51 26.94 26.57
C LEU A 633 33.69 26.04 27.50
N GLN A 634 32.43 25.76 27.15
CA GLN A 634 31.61 24.83 27.90
C GLN A 634 32.24 23.43 27.95
N SER A 635 32.83 22.99 26.84
CA SER A 635 33.52 21.69 26.73
C SER A 635 34.79 21.63 27.59
N LEU A 636 35.53 22.73 27.69
CA LEU A 636 36.79 22.85 28.44
C LEU A 636 36.59 23.10 29.94
N ALA A 637 35.53 23.82 30.34
CA ALA A 637 35.36 24.31 31.72
C ALA A 637 34.20 23.66 32.50
N CYS A 638 33.11 23.32 31.82
CA CYS A 638 31.85 22.93 32.47
C CYS A 638 31.54 21.44 32.36
N ALA A 639 32.03 20.78 31.30
CA ALA A 639 31.72 19.40 30.97
C ALA A 639 32.53 18.39 31.81
N LYS A 640 32.69 17.16 31.28
CA LYS A 640 33.32 16.03 31.98
C LYS A 640 34.77 16.32 32.38
N TYR A 641 35.54 16.96 31.49
CA TYR A 641 36.96 17.22 31.69
C TYR A 641 37.16 18.73 31.87
N LYS A 642 37.23 19.15 33.13
CA LYS A 642 37.36 20.57 33.53
C LYS A 642 38.82 21.01 33.45
N ILE A 643 39.32 21.15 32.23
CA ILE A 643 40.68 21.62 31.93
C ILE A 643 40.83 23.09 32.33
N LEU A 644 39.75 23.87 32.18
CA LEU A 644 39.63 25.23 32.69
C LEU A 644 38.67 25.28 33.89
N LYS A 645 38.79 26.29 34.74
CA LYS A 645 37.81 26.64 35.77
C LYS A 645 37.06 27.90 35.36
N LYS A 646 35.74 27.83 35.34
CA LYS A 646 34.83 28.98 35.16
C LYS A 646 34.52 29.62 36.50
N HIS A 647 34.49 30.95 36.53
CA HIS A 647 34.06 31.74 37.68
C HIS A 647 33.01 32.76 37.23
N PRO A 648 31.81 32.79 37.85
CA PRO A 648 31.35 31.86 38.88
C PRO A 648 31.12 30.44 38.33
N PRO A 649 31.29 29.37 39.14
CA PRO A 649 31.06 28.00 38.69
C PRO A 649 29.62 27.78 38.22
N GLY A 650 29.45 27.17 37.05
CA GLY A 650 28.14 26.95 36.44
C GLY A 650 28.23 26.00 35.25
N ARG A 651 27.08 25.64 34.67
CA ARG A 651 27.02 24.75 33.50
C ARG A 651 27.01 25.54 32.18
N ASP A 652 26.46 26.74 32.20
CA ASP A 652 26.33 27.62 31.05
C ASP A 652 27.43 28.68 31.05
N ILE A 653 27.74 29.21 29.87
CA ILE A 653 28.75 30.25 29.67
C ILE A 653 28.04 31.56 29.38
N GLU A 654 28.31 32.56 30.19
CA GLU A 654 27.80 33.92 30.08
C GLU A 654 28.92 34.87 29.63
N LYS A 655 28.55 36.04 29.09
CA LYS A 655 29.51 37.02 28.55
C LYS A 655 30.40 37.68 29.62
N ASP A 656 29.97 37.63 30.88
CA ASP A 656 30.70 38.19 32.02
C ASP A 656 31.54 37.13 32.77
N ASP A 657 31.55 35.89 32.29
CA ASP A 657 32.32 34.82 32.92
C ASP A 657 33.83 35.02 32.74
N ILE A 658 34.59 34.60 33.75
CA ILE A 658 36.06 34.56 33.72
C ILE A 658 36.58 33.13 33.87
N PHE A 659 37.72 32.86 33.24
CA PHE A 659 38.30 31.52 33.13
C PHE A 659 39.74 31.51 33.62
N SER A 660 40.12 30.42 34.29
CA SER A 660 41.49 30.18 34.77
C SER A 660 41.91 28.75 34.43
N PHE A 661 43.21 28.50 34.31
CA PHE A 661 43.74 27.16 34.04
C PHE A 661 43.61 26.24 35.27
N ASN A 662 43.13 25.01 35.08
CA ASN A 662 43.00 24.05 36.18
C ASN A 662 44.28 23.22 36.38
N ALA A 663 45.32 23.80 36.99
CA ALA A 663 46.60 23.10 37.23
C ALA A 663 46.44 21.80 38.06
N GLY A 664 45.47 21.75 38.97
CA GLY A 664 45.16 20.59 39.80
C GLY A 664 44.27 19.51 39.14
N PHE A 665 44.03 19.57 37.83
CA PHE A 665 43.27 18.54 37.13
C PHE A 665 43.98 17.18 37.15
N THR A 666 43.24 16.11 37.41
CA THR A 666 43.76 14.73 37.44
C THR A 666 42.89 13.81 36.59
N SER A 667 43.49 12.77 36.02
CA SER A 667 42.77 11.74 35.28
C SER A 667 43.48 10.38 35.36
N ASN A 668 42.69 9.31 35.34
CA ASN A 668 43.20 7.94 35.27
C ASN A 668 43.68 7.56 33.85
N LEU A 669 43.39 8.40 32.85
CA LEU A 669 43.77 8.18 31.45
C LEU A 669 44.91 9.11 31.04
N ARG A 670 45.95 8.57 30.41
CA ARG A 670 47.08 9.35 29.88
C ARG A 670 46.71 10.17 28.64
N LYS A 671 45.74 9.70 27.85
CA LYS A 671 45.19 10.40 26.68
C LYS A 671 43.68 10.56 26.85
N ILE A 672 43.18 11.77 26.68
CA ILE A 672 41.77 12.12 26.86
C ILE A 672 41.27 12.84 25.61
N LYS A 673 40.08 12.47 25.13
CA LYS A 673 39.39 13.20 24.08
C LYS A 673 38.34 14.15 24.66
N VAL A 674 38.58 15.44 24.53
CA VAL A 674 37.64 16.49 24.93
C VAL A 674 36.78 16.82 23.70
N GLY A 675 35.63 16.15 23.61
CA GLY A 675 34.68 16.40 22.53
C GLY A 675 33.96 17.73 22.72
N THR A 676 33.79 18.48 21.64
CA THR A 676 32.90 19.64 21.60
C THR A 676 31.46 19.24 21.88
N VAL A 677 30.78 19.99 22.73
CA VAL A 677 29.35 19.85 22.98
C VAL A 677 28.60 20.32 21.73
N VAL A 678 28.07 19.37 20.94
CA VAL A 678 27.32 19.66 19.71
C VAL A 678 26.03 18.83 19.72
N SER A 679 24.91 19.48 19.41
CA SER A 679 23.65 18.77 19.16
C SER A 679 23.76 17.98 17.86
N ARG A 680 23.37 16.70 17.88
CA ARG A 680 23.36 15.87 16.66
C ARG A 680 22.15 16.12 15.78
N VAL A 681 21.08 16.63 16.39
CA VAL A 681 19.83 17.01 15.72
C VAL A 681 19.83 18.53 15.60
N GLU A 682 19.51 19.04 14.42
CA GLU A 682 19.43 20.49 14.22
C GLU A 682 18.36 21.13 15.11
N SER A 683 18.62 22.33 15.61
CA SER A 683 17.61 23.14 16.29
C SER A 683 16.52 23.61 15.29
N GLY A 684 15.41 24.15 15.79
CA GLY A 684 14.37 24.70 14.90
C GLY A 684 14.88 25.86 14.02
N GLU A 685 15.80 26.67 14.56
CA GLU A 685 16.45 27.76 13.82
C GLU A 685 17.45 27.21 12.78
N GLU A 686 18.29 26.25 13.15
CA GLU A 686 19.24 25.60 12.23
C GLU A 686 18.50 24.91 11.08
N ARG A 687 17.36 24.25 11.34
CA ARG A 687 16.51 23.64 10.31
C ARG A 687 15.94 24.66 9.34
N LYS A 688 15.49 25.81 9.85
CA LYS A 688 14.97 26.89 9.01
C LYS A 688 16.05 27.42 8.08
N GLU A 689 17.26 27.69 8.59
CA GLU A 689 18.38 28.11 7.76
C GLU A 689 18.76 27.05 6.70
N THR A 690 18.75 25.77 7.09
CA THR A 690 18.99 24.66 6.17
C THR A 690 17.94 24.64 5.06
N ARG A 691 16.65 24.84 5.40
CA ARG A 691 15.55 24.90 4.44
C ARG A 691 15.66 26.08 3.49
N ASP A 692 15.93 27.29 4.00
CA ASP A 692 16.07 28.50 3.20
C ASP A 692 17.18 28.36 2.13
N ARG A 693 18.30 27.72 2.50
CA ARG A 693 19.40 27.41 1.57
C ARG A 693 18.99 26.40 0.51
N ILE A 694 18.27 25.34 0.89
CA ILE A 694 17.77 24.34 -0.06
C ILE A 694 16.80 25.00 -1.05
N ASP A 695 15.89 25.84 -0.57
CA ASP A 695 14.95 26.56 -1.43
C ASP A 695 15.66 27.52 -2.39
N GLU A 696 16.78 28.11 -1.96
CA GLU A 696 17.65 28.86 -2.86
C GLU A 696 18.28 27.99 -3.95
N GLU A 697 18.82 26.82 -3.61
CA GLU A 697 19.35 25.89 -4.60
C GLU A 697 18.26 25.41 -5.57
N ARG A 698 17.05 25.12 -5.07
CA ARG A 698 15.88 24.74 -5.89
C ARG A 698 15.52 25.81 -6.91
N ARG A 699 15.59 27.11 -6.55
CA ARG A 699 15.36 28.23 -7.49
C ARG A 699 16.35 28.17 -8.65
N HIS A 700 17.63 27.99 -8.36
CA HIS A 700 18.68 27.92 -9.38
C HIS A 700 18.56 26.67 -10.26
N GLN A 701 18.26 25.52 -9.66
CA GLN A 701 18.04 24.26 -10.40
C GLN A 701 16.82 24.35 -11.31
N THR A 702 15.74 24.99 -10.84
CA THR A 702 14.53 25.21 -11.64
C THR A 702 14.82 26.12 -12.84
N ASP A 703 15.54 27.23 -12.63
CA ASP A 703 15.96 28.12 -13.71
C ASP A 703 16.80 27.38 -14.76
N ALA A 704 17.81 26.63 -14.31
CA ALA A 704 18.68 25.87 -15.20
C ALA A 704 17.90 24.81 -15.99
N CYS A 705 16.93 24.13 -15.36
CA CYS A 705 16.06 23.15 -16.00
C CYS A 705 15.20 23.80 -17.09
N ILE A 706 14.53 24.92 -16.78
CA ILE A 706 13.71 25.67 -17.74
C ILE A 706 14.56 26.11 -18.94
N VAL A 707 15.71 26.73 -18.69
CA VAL A 707 16.62 27.21 -19.75
C VAL A 707 17.11 26.05 -20.61
N ARG A 708 17.47 24.90 -20.01
CA ARG A 708 17.89 23.71 -20.75
C ARG A 708 16.79 23.17 -21.67
N ILE A 709 15.56 23.07 -21.17
CA ILE A 709 14.39 22.61 -21.95
C ILE A 709 14.12 23.57 -23.10
N MET A 710 14.02 24.88 -22.81
CA MET A 710 13.72 25.90 -23.81
C MET A 710 14.84 26.10 -24.82
N LYS A 711 16.11 25.98 -24.42
CA LYS A 711 17.25 26.01 -25.35
C LYS A 711 17.21 24.88 -26.36
N ASN A 712 16.75 23.68 -25.95
CA ASN A 712 16.61 22.52 -26.84
C ASN A 712 15.36 22.66 -27.74
N ARG A 713 14.20 22.96 -27.15
CA ARG A 713 12.90 22.92 -27.83
C ARG A 713 12.55 24.20 -28.59
N LYS A 714 13.18 25.33 -28.23
CA LYS A 714 13.03 26.68 -28.78
C LYS A 714 11.64 27.33 -28.65
N HIS A 715 10.58 26.55 -28.72
CA HIS A 715 9.19 26.98 -28.61
C HIS A 715 8.39 25.94 -27.82
N MET A 716 7.60 26.36 -26.84
CA MET A 716 6.83 25.43 -26.00
C MET A 716 5.59 26.09 -25.39
N ALA A 717 4.49 25.32 -25.28
CA ALA A 717 3.29 25.75 -24.57
C ALA A 717 3.52 25.77 -23.05
N HIS A 718 2.79 26.63 -22.34
CA HIS A 718 2.98 26.81 -20.90
C HIS A 718 2.79 25.54 -20.08
N ASN A 719 1.71 24.79 -20.32
CA ASN A 719 1.41 23.58 -19.57
C ASN A 719 2.45 22.48 -19.85
N ASP A 720 2.90 22.37 -21.10
CA ASP A 720 3.93 21.40 -21.49
C ASP A 720 5.28 21.71 -20.83
N LEU A 721 5.65 23.00 -20.74
CA LEU A 721 6.86 23.44 -20.06
C LEU A 721 6.80 23.15 -18.56
N ILE A 722 5.68 23.44 -17.90
CA ILE A 722 5.49 23.11 -16.49
C ILE A 722 5.62 21.60 -16.29
N ASN A 723 4.88 20.80 -17.05
CA ASN A 723 4.88 19.35 -16.93
C ASN A 723 6.26 18.75 -17.16
N GLU A 724 7.00 19.23 -18.17
CA GLU A 724 8.34 18.74 -18.48
C GLU A 724 9.37 19.15 -17.41
N VAL A 725 9.27 20.36 -16.85
CA VAL A 725 10.11 20.81 -15.72
C VAL A 725 9.83 19.96 -14.49
N THR A 726 8.55 19.75 -14.15
CA THR A 726 8.15 18.88 -13.02
C THR A 726 8.67 17.47 -13.21
N ARG A 727 8.54 16.91 -14.41
CA ARG A 727 9.03 15.56 -14.73
C ARG A 727 10.55 15.46 -14.56
N GLN A 728 11.33 16.40 -15.08
CA GLN A 728 12.80 16.36 -14.99
C GLN A 728 13.33 16.60 -13.57
N LEU A 729 12.63 17.36 -12.74
CA LEU A 729 13.04 17.66 -11.36
C LEU A 729 12.53 16.64 -10.33
N SER A 730 11.48 15.86 -10.66
CA SER A 730 10.84 14.88 -9.77
C SER A 730 11.77 13.86 -9.12
N GLY A 731 12.93 13.59 -9.73
CA GLY A 731 13.96 12.71 -9.15
C GLY A 731 14.68 13.30 -7.93
N ARG A 732 14.61 14.62 -7.71
CA ARG A 732 15.27 15.34 -6.60
C ARG A 732 14.28 15.96 -5.62
N PHE A 733 13.27 16.65 -6.13
CA PHE A 733 12.20 17.27 -5.34
C PHE A 733 10.96 17.46 -6.21
N HIS A 734 9.81 17.71 -5.58
CA HIS A 734 8.57 18.00 -6.32
C HIS A 734 8.36 19.52 -6.45
N PRO A 735 8.67 20.14 -7.62
CA PRO A 735 8.49 21.56 -7.78
C PRO A 735 7.01 21.95 -7.87
N ASP A 736 6.60 22.90 -7.04
CA ASP A 736 5.27 23.51 -7.10
C ASP A 736 5.07 24.27 -8.44
N PRO A 737 3.97 24.02 -9.18
CA PRO A 737 3.68 24.70 -10.44
C PRO A 737 3.67 26.23 -10.35
N LEU A 738 3.21 26.81 -9.23
CA LEU A 738 3.23 28.26 -9.04
C LEU A 738 4.65 28.80 -8.92
N SER A 739 5.52 28.05 -8.26
CA SER A 739 6.95 28.35 -8.15
C SER A 739 7.65 28.29 -9.52
N ILE A 740 7.36 27.28 -10.34
CA ILE A 740 7.87 27.21 -11.73
C ILE A 740 7.42 28.44 -12.53
N LYS A 741 6.15 28.83 -12.43
CA LYS A 741 5.62 30.02 -13.11
C LYS A 741 6.40 31.29 -12.70
N LYS A 742 6.62 31.50 -11.40
CA LYS A 742 7.43 32.64 -10.91
C LYS A 742 8.84 32.63 -11.50
N ARG A 743 9.46 31.45 -11.64
CA ARG A 743 10.79 31.33 -12.27
C ARG A 743 10.77 31.67 -13.76
N ILE A 744 9.72 31.27 -14.49
CA ILE A 744 9.54 31.65 -15.89
C ILE A 744 9.45 33.17 -16.04
N GLU A 745 8.67 33.87 -15.21
CA GLU A 745 8.62 35.35 -15.26
C GLU A 745 10.00 35.97 -15.04
N GLY A 746 10.73 35.52 -14.02
CA GLY A 746 12.08 36.01 -13.76
C GLY A 746 13.07 35.70 -14.88
N LEU A 747 12.87 34.64 -15.68
CA LEU A 747 13.67 34.35 -16.87
C LEU A 747 13.27 35.22 -18.07
N ILE A 748 12.02 35.66 -18.16
CA ILE A 748 11.57 36.65 -19.16
C ILE A 748 12.16 38.02 -18.86
N GLU A 749 12.11 38.46 -17.59
CA GLU A 749 12.74 39.72 -17.14
C GLU A 749 14.25 39.75 -17.40
N ARG A 750 14.90 38.59 -17.35
CA ARG A 750 16.33 38.41 -17.65
C ARG A 750 16.61 38.12 -19.14
N GLU A 751 15.60 38.23 -20.00
CA GLU A 751 15.71 38.06 -21.46
C GLU A 751 16.20 36.68 -21.92
N TYR A 752 15.98 35.62 -21.12
CA TYR A 752 16.23 34.24 -21.53
C TYR A 752 15.05 33.63 -22.29
N LEU A 753 13.84 34.16 -22.05
CA LEU A 753 12.59 33.71 -22.65
C LEU A 753 11.74 34.92 -23.06
N GLU A 754 10.85 34.74 -24.02
CA GLU A 754 9.83 35.72 -24.38
C GLU A 754 8.46 35.05 -24.48
N ARG A 755 7.38 35.82 -24.25
CA ARG A 755 6.01 35.37 -24.47
C ARG A 755 5.60 35.65 -25.92
N CYS A 756 5.01 34.66 -26.57
CA CYS A 756 4.30 34.91 -27.83
C CYS A 756 3.06 35.79 -27.60
N GLU A 757 2.57 36.43 -28.65
CA GLU A 757 1.42 37.36 -28.60
C GLU A 757 0.17 36.74 -27.94
N ASN A 758 -0.06 35.45 -28.16
CA ASN A 758 -1.19 34.71 -27.59
C ASN A 758 -1.03 34.33 -26.10
N ARG A 759 0.12 34.65 -25.48
CA ARG A 759 0.51 34.36 -24.08
C ARG A 759 0.48 32.89 -23.65
N LYS A 760 0.15 31.97 -24.56
CA LYS A 760 0.07 30.52 -24.31
C LYS A 760 1.39 29.80 -24.55
N PHE A 761 2.30 30.43 -25.29
CA PHE A 761 3.58 29.88 -25.69
C PHE A 761 4.74 30.78 -25.29
N TYR A 762 5.89 30.17 -25.10
CA TYR A 762 7.16 30.84 -24.86
C TYR A 762 8.14 30.53 -26.00
N ASN A 763 8.96 31.51 -26.38
CA ASN A 763 10.14 31.29 -27.21
C ASN A 763 11.40 31.43 -26.37
N TYR A 764 12.45 30.71 -26.78
CA TYR A 764 13.79 30.86 -26.23
C TYR A 764 14.52 32.03 -26.89
N CYS A 765 14.96 33.00 -26.09
CA CYS A 765 15.77 34.11 -26.56
C CYS A 765 17.24 33.68 -26.59
N VAL A 766 17.89 33.81 -27.75
CA VAL A 766 19.34 33.65 -27.84
C VAL A 766 19.99 34.88 -27.22
N CYS A 767 20.48 34.77 -25.99
CA CYS A 767 21.11 35.90 -25.31
C CYS A 767 22.43 36.27 -26.03
N PRO A 768 22.66 37.54 -26.42
CA PRO A 768 23.95 37.99 -26.98
C PRO A 768 25.14 37.93 -26.00
N LYS A 769 24.91 37.55 -24.74
CA LYS A 769 25.91 37.54 -23.64
C LYS A 769 26.53 36.15 -23.36
N ASP A 770 26.69 35.31 -24.38
CA ASP A 770 27.57 34.13 -24.29
C ASP A 770 29.08 34.51 -24.23
N PHE A 771 29.42 35.81 -24.23
CA PHE A 771 30.75 36.34 -23.90
C PHE A 771 30.76 37.01 -22.51
N GLY A 772 30.90 36.22 -21.44
CA GLY A 772 31.13 36.73 -20.09
C GLY A 772 30.65 35.78 -19.00
N GLY A 773 31.46 34.79 -18.66
CA GLY A 773 31.22 33.87 -17.55
C GLY A 773 30.85 34.62 -16.28
N VAL A 774 29.78 34.24 -15.58
CA VAL A 774 29.90 33.59 -14.25
C VAL A 774 28.78 32.55 -13.99
N PHE A 775 27.70 32.46 -14.76
CA PHE A 775 26.54 31.64 -14.35
C PHE A 775 26.42 30.22 -14.95
N ILE A 776 27.17 29.88 -16.01
CA ILE A 776 26.84 28.70 -16.86
C ILE A 776 27.93 27.61 -16.87
N THR A 777 29.08 27.80 -16.23
CA THR A 777 30.18 26.81 -16.27
C THR A 777 30.08 25.66 -15.27
N HIS A 778 29.06 25.59 -14.39
CA HIS A 778 28.94 24.49 -13.41
C HIS A 778 27.72 23.57 -13.59
N PHE A 779 26.81 23.84 -14.53
CA PHE A 779 25.60 23.03 -14.72
C PHE A 779 25.36 22.55 -16.16
N VAL A 780 26.22 22.92 -17.14
CA VAL A 780 26.02 22.60 -18.57
C VAL A 780 26.98 21.52 -19.11
N GLN A 781 27.83 20.93 -18.26
CA GLN A 781 28.50 19.65 -18.56
C GLN A 781 28.03 18.56 -17.59
N ALA A 782 26.80 18.07 -17.79
CA ALA A 782 26.31 16.77 -17.32
C ALA A 782 25.01 16.39 -18.03
#